data_AF-A0A6I6ILK8-F1
#
_entry.id   AF-A0A6I6ILK8-F1
#
_cell.length_a   1.000
_cell.length_b   1.000
_cell.length_c   1.000
_cell.angle_alpha   90.00
_cell.angle_beta   90.00
_cell.angle_gamma   90.00
#
_symmetry.space_group_name_H-M   'P 1'
#
loop_
_entity.id
_entity.type
_entity.pdbx_description
1 polymer ?
#
loop_
_entity_poly.entity_id
_entity_poly.type
_entity_poly.pdbx_seq_one_letter_code
_entity_poly.pdbx_strand_id
1 'polypeptide(L)'
;MIDHACRIRKKGKAALCHFLAHGCDEGRDPSPAFSVRKYVAQNPTVDFTAQNPFLHWLTQGRPALAETAEEYVLCWMKRSRAEFELLQEHFDAAFYLDRNEDVKEAGIDPLYHFLVYGWKERRDPSPAFSVRNYIAQNPTVDFKAENPFLHWLNQGRPELTGPAEEYVLWYLERSRAEFELLQAHFDAAFYLDRNEDVKAAGIDPFYHFLAYGWKENRDPSPEFSVRYYQAKNADLAGSGWNPFVHWVLHGQAEGRAGIPRPGDAQTQDQPDLENIDWSVIPQTDIDDISELFDAGYYLKTYPEVAEHDIDPRAHYLLLGWRLGYNPSDWFSTNFYMHRYMDIRRARVIPFLHYCRHGRHENRETRSHIDIKRAHYQPKVSVIVPNYNHAPFLRDRLSCIAGQSYRNIELIILDDHSSDNSREVITELVREMELDAQLVFNDANAGNVFRQWETGVSLATGELIWICESDDFCELDFLEKLVPAFLDDSVTLAFGRIQFVDKQGRFKEGLDGYREGAESGIWSRRLTRPAAEWFNGGFGVNNVIANVGGCVFRRVALPAAVWDQAKTYRICGDWFLYLHLAGMGQITFEPEAVSYFRQHGRNTSVSNFTKKYYYDEHIRILEAVIARWGISEATRRKFLDKLKIQYERTASDRLFGPFEALYDYDALLAAERTEPHIQFHFLGFQLGGGEIFPINLANALLAKGVNISMLATDLINMNDGVRALLDPRIPVYSGLELAMRGRADFLDAAGVSVIHSHVAASDALLANADMADIERPYVVTLHGSYVGLEEAPKAIVDWILRNVDHWVYLTGRNLEFFEHRPVPSGAVFEKLPNAMPPDPAAPRFSRKSLGIGKTDLVFVLVGRAVPGKGWHIAVEAFRQLPARLNGRKIHLLMVGDGESAAPARALAEGQPNIHFVGYQKEVNGILRLSDCMILPTRFEGESYPLCLVQALQEHVPVIATDIGEISHMMRHEDQLSGLLLDYVEEDDAFVRSLCAAITQMADPDRRAGFAQTAKACAQRYDMARLAMNYLRIYDEVLARRASDTHPARPQALAHEGT
;
A
#
# COMPACT_ATOMS: atom_id res chain seq x y z
N MET A 1 59.49 4.02 19.51
CA MET A 1 58.66 3.34 18.48
C MET A 1 59.45 2.92 17.24
N ILE A 2 60.46 3.67 16.79
CA ILE A 2 61.27 3.31 15.59
C ILE A 2 62.19 2.09 15.84
N ASP A 3 62.73 1.92 17.06
CA ASP A 3 63.65 0.80 17.36
C ASP A 3 63.00 -0.58 17.38
N HIS A 4 61.67 -0.67 17.56
CA HIS A 4 60.97 -1.95 17.54
C HIS A 4 60.69 -2.44 16.10
N ALA A 5 60.73 -1.53 15.12
CA ALA A 5 60.43 -1.84 13.72
C ALA A 5 61.63 -2.43 12.95
N CYS A 6 62.85 -2.35 13.49
CA CYS A 6 64.08 -2.64 12.73
C CYS A 6 64.62 -4.08 12.82
N ARG A 7 63.96 -5.03 13.52
CA ARG A 7 64.56 -6.35 13.80
C ARG A 7 64.16 -7.55 12.92
N ILE A 8 63.33 -7.42 11.88
CA ILE A 8 63.00 -8.57 11.00
C ILE A 8 63.05 -8.18 9.51
N ARG A 9 63.93 -8.82 8.74
CA ARG A 9 64.13 -8.62 7.29
C ARG A 9 62.97 -9.19 6.45
N LYS A 10 62.08 -8.32 5.94
CA LYS A 10 61.24 -8.55 4.75
C LYS A 10 61.28 -7.28 3.86
N LYS A 11 61.53 -7.44 2.56
CA LYS A 11 61.92 -6.37 1.60
C LYS A 11 60.98 -5.15 1.48
N GLY A 12 59.71 -5.23 1.89
CA GLY A 12 58.77 -4.10 1.84
C GLY A 12 58.94 -3.07 2.96
N LYS A 13 59.36 -3.47 4.17
CA LYS A 13 59.51 -2.55 5.32
C LYS A 13 60.81 -1.74 5.29
N ALA A 14 61.87 -2.22 4.63
CA ALA A 14 63.15 -1.51 4.54
C ALA A 14 63.05 -0.20 3.73
N ALA A 15 62.24 -0.19 2.67
CA ALA A 15 62.02 1.01 1.85
C ALA A 15 61.21 2.07 2.62
N LEU A 16 60.18 1.66 3.36
CA LEU A 16 59.38 2.57 4.17
C LEU A 16 60.15 3.11 5.37
N CYS A 17 60.94 2.27 6.06
CA CYS A 17 61.80 2.73 7.16
C CYS A 17 62.90 3.69 6.68
N HIS A 18 63.52 3.41 5.52
CA HIS A 18 64.45 4.35 4.89
C HIS A 18 63.75 5.65 4.47
N PHE A 19 62.54 5.56 3.92
CA PHE A 19 61.77 6.73 3.51
C PHE A 19 61.41 7.63 4.70
N LEU A 20 60.91 7.05 5.79
CA LEU A 20 60.55 7.78 7.00
C LEU A 20 61.76 8.39 7.72
N ALA A 21 62.93 7.73 7.63
CA ALA A 21 64.17 8.21 8.24
C ALA A 21 64.92 9.24 7.39
N HIS A 22 64.91 9.11 6.05
CA HIS A 22 65.75 9.91 5.14
C HIS A 22 65.06 10.34 3.84
N GLY A 23 64.06 9.60 3.36
CA GLY A 23 63.45 9.81 2.03
C GLY A 23 62.61 11.10 1.89
N CYS A 24 62.04 11.61 2.98
CA CYS A 24 61.35 12.91 2.98
C CYS A 24 62.33 14.08 2.82
N ASP A 25 63.49 14.02 3.49
CA ASP A 25 64.55 15.03 3.38
C ASP A 25 65.24 14.98 2.01
N GLU A 26 65.29 13.79 1.40
CA GLU A 26 65.69 13.59 0.01
C GLU A 26 64.62 14.04 -1.01
N GLY A 27 63.43 14.47 -0.56
CA GLY A 27 62.33 14.96 -1.39
C GLY A 27 61.67 13.91 -2.27
N ARG A 28 61.73 12.62 -1.88
CA ARG A 28 61.05 11.53 -2.57
C ARG A 28 59.59 11.46 -2.14
N ASP A 29 58.75 10.90 -3.00
CA ASP A 29 57.32 10.72 -2.72
C ASP A 29 57.06 9.25 -2.36
N PRO A 30 56.34 8.95 -1.25
CA PRO A 30 56.13 7.58 -0.79
C PRO A 30 55.06 6.83 -1.60
N SER A 31 54.16 7.57 -2.26
CA SER A 31 53.18 7.05 -3.20
C SER A 31 52.77 8.14 -4.20
N PRO A 32 52.14 7.78 -5.33
CA PRO A 32 51.59 8.77 -6.28
C PRO A 32 50.50 9.68 -5.67
N ALA A 33 49.87 9.24 -4.58
CA ALA A 33 48.80 9.95 -3.89
C ALA A 33 49.29 10.97 -2.85
N PHE A 34 50.61 11.08 -2.62
CA PHE A 34 51.19 12.06 -1.72
C PHE A 34 52.52 12.59 -2.24
N SER A 35 52.61 13.91 -2.38
CA SER A 35 53.88 14.56 -2.72
C SER A 35 54.42 15.37 -1.56
N VAL A 36 55.62 14.99 -1.07
CA VAL A 36 56.28 15.65 0.07
C VAL A 36 56.48 17.13 -0.24
N ARG A 37 56.95 17.45 -1.44
CA ARG A 37 57.17 18.85 -1.86
C ARG A 37 55.89 19.66 -1.91
N LYS A 38 54.81 19.11 -2.46
CA LYS A 38 53.51 19.82 -2.53
C LYS A 38 52.92 20.02 -1.14
N TYR A 39 53.00 18.99 -0.28
CA TYR A 39 52.40 19.05 1.05
C TYR A 39 53.14 20.03 1.97
N VAL A 40 54.47 20.04 1.94
CA VAL A 40 55.27 21.03 2.69
C VAL A 40 54.97 22.45 2.21
N ALA A 41 54.87 22.67 0.88
CA ALA A 41 54.53 23.97 0.32
C ALA A 41 53.11 24.44 0.68
N GLN A 42 52.15 23.53 0.83
CA GLN A 42 50.77 23.82 1.21
C GLN A 42 50.58 24.03 2.72
N ASN A 43 51.55 23.62 3.53
CA ASN A 43 51.53 23.77 4.99
C ASN A 43 52.75 24.55 5.49
N PRO A 44 52.98 25.79 5.00
CA PRO A 44 54.22 26.54 5.26
C PRO A 44 54.38 26.98 6.72
N THR A 45 53.34 26.87 7.54
CA THR A 45 53.34 27.21 8.97
C THR A 45 53.76 26.05 9.87
N VAL A 46 53.96 24.84 9.32
CA VAL A 46 54.34 23.64 10.08
C VAL A 46 55.86 23.44 9.97
N ASP A 47 56.53 23.28 11.11
CA ASP A 47 57.97 23.04 11.16
C ASP A 47 58.31 21.57 10.88
N PHE A 48 58.58 21.26 9.61
CA PHE A 48 58.92 19.91 9.17
C PHE A 48 60.39 19.53 9.41
N THR A 49 61.20 20.38 10.06
CA THR A 49 62.59 20.03 10.43
C THR A 49 62.65 19.05 11.60
N ALA A 50 61.61 19.05 12.45
CA ALA A 50 61.48 18.15 13.60
C ALA A 50 60.40 17.07 13.40
N GLN A 51 59.58 17.16 12.35
CA GLN A 51 58.45 16.28 12.11
C GLN A 51 58.35 15.87 10.63
N ASN A 52 58.30 14.56 10.36
CA ASN A 52 58.26 14.05 8.98
C ASN A 52 56.94 14.47 8.27
N PRO A 53 56.99 15.10 7.07
CA PRO A 53 55.81 15.62 6.37
C PRO A 53 54.73 14.57 6.08
N PHE A 54 55.14 13.35 5.75
CA PHE A 54 54.20 12.25 5.48
C PHE A 54 53.50 11.77 6.74
N LEU A 55 54.20 11.75 7.89
CA LEU A 55 53.59 11.43 9.19
C LEU A 55 52.65 12.55 9.68
N HIS A 56 53.01 13.81 9.45
CA HIS A 56 52.12 14.94 9.76
C HIS A 56 50.84 14.88 8.92
N TRP A 57 50.96 14.58 7.62
CA TRP A 57 49.80 14.37 6.75
C TRP A 57 48.90 13.21 7.17
N LEU A 58 49.47 12.07 7.55
CA LEU A 58 48.70 10.91 8.03
C LEU A 58 47.94 11.20 9.33
N THR A 59 48.49 12.06 10.20
CA THR A 59 47.96 12.27 11.56
C THR A 59 47.09 13.51 11.70
N GLN A 60 47.34 14.55 10.90
CA GLN A 60 46.70 15.86 11.02
C GLN A 60 46.11 16.37 9.69
N GLY A 61 46.45 15.75 8.55
CA GLY A 61 46.25 16.32 7.22
C GLY A 61 45.37 15.53 6.25
N ARG A 62 44.52 14.61 6.71
CA ARG A 62 43.62 13.86 5.80
C ARG A 62 42.16 13.83 6.25
N PRO A 63 41.22 14.23 5.38
CA PRO A 63 40.00 13.47 5.13
C PRO A 63 40.39 12.10 4.54
N ALA A 64 39.77 11.05 5.06
CA ALA A 64 40.19 9.66 5.01
C ALA A 64 40.20 8.99 3.62
N LEU A 65 40.91 7.83 3.56
CA LEU A 65 40.94 6.72 2.56
C LEU A 65 42.25 6.60 1.71
N ALA A 66 42.94 5.46 1.49
CA ALA A 66 43.32 4.18 2.16
C ALA A 66 44.29 3.41 1.19
N GLU A 67 45.43 2.77 1.59
CA GLU A 67 46.28 1.81 0.77
C GLU A 67 47.36 0.93 1.52
N THR A 68 47.16 -0.41 1.55
CA THR A 68 47.95 -1.59 1.95
C THR A 68 47.30 -2.82 1.30
N ALA A 69 47.83 -4.05 1.36
CA ALA A 69 47.20 -5.25 0.76
C ALA A 69 45.95 -5.75 1.54
N GLU A 70 45.86 -5.48 2.85
CA GLU A 70 44.59 -5.47 3.58
C GLU A 70 43.67 -4.36 3.08
N GLU A 71 44.22 -3.24 2.56
CA GLU A 71 43.46 -2.27 1.77
C GLU A 71 43.34 -2.61 0.27
N TYR A 72 43.99 -3.64 -0.29
CA TYR A 72 43.65 -4.17 -1.63
C TYR A 72 42.46 -5.10 -1.48
N VAL A 73 42.44 -5.93 -0.43
CA VAL A 73 41.26 -6.68 -0.01
C VAL A 73 40.16 -5.73 0.47
N LEU A 74 40.41 -4.67 1.27
CA LEU A 74 39.37 -3.68 1.62
C LEU A 74 38.98 -2.74 0.46
N CYS A 75 39.85 -2.45 -0.50
CA CYS A 75 39.51 -1.67 -1.71
C CYS A 75 38.78 -2.56 -2.75
N TRP A 76 38.97 -3.88 -2.69
CA TRP A 76 38.15 -4.87 -3.37
C TRP A 76 36.80 -5.10 -2.64
N MET A 77 36.78 -5.24 -1.30
CA MET A 77 35.57 -5.29 -0.44
C MET A 77 34.75 -3.98 -0.49
N LYS A 78 35.37 -2.85 -0.84
CA LYS A 78 34.67 -1.57 -1.12
C LYS A 78 34.10 -1.50 -2.53
N ARG A 79 34.53 -2.39 -3.44
CA ARG A 79 34.01 -2.50 -4.80
C ARG A 79 32.84 -3.48 -4.90
N SER A 80 32.82 -4.53 -4.08
CA SER A 80 31.56 -5.18 -3.70
C SER A 80 31.71 -5.88 -2.35
N ARG A 81 30.97 -5.40 -1.35
CA ARG A 81 30.87 -6.06 -0.04
C ARG A 81 30.19 -7.43 -0.18
N ALA A 82 29.28 -7.53 -1.16
CA ALA A 82 28.51 -8.72 -1.50
C ALA A 82 29.38 -9.91 -1.98
N GLU A 83 30.40 -9.73 -2.82
CA GLU A 83 31.23 -10.86 -3.29
C GLU A 83 32.09 -11.46 -2.17
N PHE A 84 32.57 -10.63 -1.24
CA PHE A 84 33.32 -11.11 -0.07
C PHE A 84 32.40 -11.84 0.92
N GLU A 85 31.20 -11.29 1.19
CA GLU A 85 30.18 -11.95 2.02
C GLU A 85 29.77 -13.30 1.40
N LEU A 86 29.57 -13.37 0.08
CA LEU A 86 29.23 -14.60 -0.66
C LEU A 86 30.34 -15.67 -0.60
N LEU A 87 31.60 -15.25 -0.74
CA LEU A 87 32.75 -16.15 -0.61
C LEU A 87 32.94 -16.63 0.83
N GLN A 88 32.71 -15.76 1.82
CA GLN A 88 32.83 -16.09 3.24
C GLN A 88 31.72 -17.06 3.67
N GLU A 89 30.51 -16.90 3.16
CA GLU A 89 29.36 -17.76 3.46
C GLU A 89 29.55 -19.20 2.96
N HIS A 90 30.15 -19.38 1.78
CA HIS A 90 30.27 -20.69 1.15
C HIS A 90 31.64 -21.38 1.30
N PHE A 91 32.60 -20.72 1.95
CA PHE A 91 33.91 -21.27 2.24
C PHE A 91 33.92 -22.06 3.55
N ASP A 92 34.26 -23.36 3.49
CA ASP A 92 34.31 -24.22 4.67
C ASP A 92 35.73 -24.23 5.24
N ALA A 93 35.97 -23.36 6.23
CA ALA A 93 37.27 -23.23 6.89
C ALA A 93 37.75 -24.53 7.56
N ALA A 94 36.84 -25.34 8.10
CA ALA A 94 37.20 -26.58 8.79
C ALA A 94 37.63 -27.65 7.78
N PHE A 95 36.85 -27.85 6.71
CA PHE A 95 37.21 -28.72 5.59
C PHE A 95 38.53 -28.29 4.93
N TYR A 96 38.69 -26.98 4.71
CA TYR A 96 39.87 -26.45 4.07
C TYR A 96 41.13 -26.69 4.90
N LEU A 97 41.07 -26.46 6.22
CA LEU A 97 42.21 -26.72 7.11
C LEU A 97 42.48 -28.23 7.33
N ASP A 98 41.44 -29.07 7.29
CA ASP A 98 41.59 -30.53 7.38
C ASP A 98 42.30 -31.12 6.15
N ARG A 99 42.01 -30.58 4.96
CA ARG A 99 42.64 -31.02 3.69
C ARG A 99 43.98 -30.36 3.40
N ASN A 100 44.32 -29.28 4.10
CA ASN A 100 45.51 -28.47 3.86
C ASN A 100 46.27 -28.25 5.18
N GLU A 101 46.93 -29.31 5.65
CA GLU A 101 47.64 -29.34 6.94
C GLU A 101 48.74 -28.26 7.03
N ASP A 102 49.37 -27.91 5.91
CA ASP A 102 50.35 -26.83 5.81
C ASP A 102 49.77 -25.44 6.13
N VAL A 103 48.51 -25.17 5.72
CA VAL A 103 47.81 -23.92 6.05
C VAL A 103 47.42 -23.90 7.53
N LYS A 104 47.05 -25.06 8.08
CA LYS A 104 46.70 -25.26 9.49
C LYS A 104 47.90 -25.07 10.41
N GLU A 105 49.06 -25.64 10.07
CA GLU A 105 50.30 -25.46 10.83
C GLU A 105 50.85 -24.03 10.74
N ALA A 106 50.65 -23.36 9.60
CA ALA A 106 51.07 -21.97 9.41
C ALA A 106 50.19 -20.95 10.17
N GLY A 107 49.02 -21.35 10.66
CA GLY A 107 48.09 -20.49 11.41
C GLY A 107 47.54 -19.32 10.58
N ILE A 108 47.48 -19.46 9.26
CA ILE A 108 46.95 -18.44 8.34
C ILE A 108 45.43 -18.59 8.26
N ASP A 109 44.69 -17.47 8.20
CA ASP A 109 43.24 -17.52 7.97
C ASP A 109 42.94 -18.28 6.66
N PRO A 110 42.13 -19.35 6.71
CA PRO A 110 41.99 -20.25 5.58
C PRO A 110 41.26 -19.60 4.40
N LEU A 111 40.31 -18.70 4.66
CA LEU A 111 39.60 -17.96 3.60
C LEU A 111 40.56 -16.99 2.91
N TYR A 112 41.33 -16.23 3.69
CA TYR A 112 42.38 -15.36 3.17
C TYR A 112 43.42 -16.15 2.35
N HIS A 113 43.88 -17.30 2.87
CA HIS A 113 44.81 -18.16 2.15
C HIS A 113 44.20 -18.64 0.83
N PHE A 114 42.95 -19.08 0.84
CA PHE A 114 42.26 -19.54 -0.36
C PHE A 114 42.17 -18.45 -1.42
N LEU A 115 41.71 -17.25 -1.05
CA LEU A 115 41.52 -16.12 -1.96
C LEU A 115 42.81 -15.66 -2.65
N VAL A 116 43.92 -15.70 -1.92
CA VAL A 116 45.20 -15.19 -2.43
C VAL A 116 45.99 -16.28 -3.18
N TYR A 117 45.99 -17.50 -2.66
CA TYR A 117 46.86 -18.60 -3.08
C TYR A 117 46.10 -19.89 -3.41
N GLY A 118 45.16 -20.31 -2.55
CA GLY A 118 44.60 -21.66 -2.57
C GLY A 118 43.93 -22.08 -3.87
N TRP A 119 43.11 -21.22 -4.48
CA TRP A 119 42.46 -21.56 -5.75
C TRP A 119 43.46 -21.66 -6.92
N LYS A 120 44.55 -20.87 -6.89
CA LYS A 120 45.63 -20.95 -7.90
C LYS A 120 46.42 -22.25 -7.76
N GLU A 121 46.53 -22.74 -6.54
CA GLU A 121 47.08 -24.05 -6.20
C GLU A 121 46.11 -25.21 -6.42
N ARG A 122 44.88 -24.92 -6.89
CA ARG A 122 43.79 -25.88 -7.14
C ARG A 122 43.35 -26.65 -5.88
N ARG A 123 43.40 -26.00 -4.73
CA ARG A 123 42.84 -26.52 -3.46
C ARG A 123 41.35 -26.20 -3.42
N ASP A 124 40.55 -27.14 -2.93
CA ASP A 124 39.09 -27.03 -2.96
C ASP A 124 38.58 -26.27 -1.71
N PRO A 125 37.73 -25.24 -1.86
CA PRO A 125 37.27 -24.36 -0.77
C PRO A 125 36.20 -24.97 0.13
N SER A 126 35.47 -25.97 -0.35
CA SER A 126 34.43 -26.68 0.39
C SER A 126 34.17 -28.05 -0.24
N PRO A 127 33.49 -28.99 0.45
CA PRO A 127 33.14 -30.29 -0.13
C PRO A 127 32.24 -30.19 -1.38
N ALA A 128 31.51 -29.08 -1.53
CA ALA A 128 30.53 -28.87 -2.58
C ALA A 128 31.13 -28.34 -3.90
N PHE A 129 32.42 -27.99 -3.93
CA PHE A 129 33.04 -27.38 -5.11
C PHE A 129 34.47 -27.88 -5.34
N SER A 130 34.78 -28.28 -6.58
CA SER A 130 36.15 -28.64 -6.98
C SER A 130 36.72 -27.66 -8.01
N VAL A 131 37.78 -26.95 -7.62
CA VAL A 131 38.46 -25.95 -8.47
C VAL A 131 38.99 -26.61 -9.73
N ARG A 132 39.57 -27.80 -9.60
CA ARG A 132 40.18 -28.51 -10.73
C ARG A 132 39.14 -28.93 -11.77
N ASN A 133 38.01 -29.46 -11.34
CA ASN A 133 36.96 -29.92 -12.25
C ASN A 133 36.26 -28.73 -12.93
N TYR A 134 36.00 -27.66 -12.17
CA TYR A 134 35.32 -26.48 -12.70
C TYR A 134 36.14 -25.75 -13.78
N ILE A 135 37.45 -25.60 -13.58
CA ILE A 135 38.35 -25.04 -14.61
C ILE A 135 38.34 -25.91 -15.88
N ALA A 136 38.35 -27.24 -15.72
CA ALA A 136 38.33 -28.16 -16.86
C ALA A 136 37.02 -28.12 -17.64
N GLN A 137 35.89 -27.87 -16.97
CA GLN A 137 34.56 -27.77 -17.57
C GLN A 137 34.29 -26.40 -18.22
N ASN A 138 35.06 -25.36 -17.87
CA ASN A 138 34.91 -24.00 -18.38
C ASN A 138 36.20 -23.48 -19.05
N PRO A 139 36.71 -24.15 -20.11
CA PRO A 139 38.03 -23.87 -20.69
C PRO A 139 38.13 -22.51 -21.40
N THR A 140 37.01 -21.82 -21.62
CA THR A 140 36.92 -20.53 -22.31
C THR A 140 37.12 -19.32 -21.38
N VAL A 141 37.16 -19.52 -20.06
CA VAL A 141 37.30 -18.46 -19.05
C VAL A 141 38.76 -18.32 -18.60
N ASP A 142 39.28 -17.08 -18.50
CA ASP A 142 40.67 -16.84 -18.08
C ASP A 142 40.83 -16.82 -16.55
N PHE A 143 40.94 -18.01 -15.97
CA PHE A 143 41.22 -18.21 -14.55
C PHE A 143 42.66 -17.84 -14.13
N LYS A 144 43.41 -17.03 -14.90
CA LYS A 144 44.64 -16.40 -14.39
C LYS A 144 44.35 -15.09 -13.64
N ALA A 145 43.22 -14.46 -13.95
CA ALA A 145 42.81 -13.19 -13.34
C ALA A 145 41.55 -13.32 -12.47
N GLU A 146 40.77 -14.39 -12.63
CA GLU A 146 39.46 -14.56 -11.98
C GLU A 146 39.43 -15.82 -11.10
N ASN A 147 38.83 -15.73 -9.91
CA ASN A 147 38.72 -16.84 -8.96
C ASN A 147 37.62 -17.83 -9.43
N PRO A 148 37.94 -19.12 -9.70
CA PRO A 148 36.97 -20.10 -10.19
C PRO A 148 35.79 -20.36 -9.25
N PHE A 149 36.01 -20.27 -7.94
CA PHE A 149 34.94 -20.44 -6.94
C PHE A 149 34.01 -19.23 -6.94
N LEU A 150 34.56 -18.02 -7.07
CA LEU A 150 33.75 -16.80 -7.23
C LEU A 150 33.00 -16.80 -8.57
N HIS A 151 33.65 -17.21 -9.67
CA HIS A 151 33.01 -17.36 -10.97
C HIS A 151 31.87 -18.39 -10.92
N TRP A 152 32.03 -19.48 -10.17
CA TRP A 152 30.96 -20.46 -9.96
C TRP A 152 29.79 -19.91 -9.13
N LEU A 153 30.08 -19.16 -8.07
CA LEU A 153 29.05 -18.50 -7.28
C LEU A 153 28.33 -17.40 -8.09
N ASN A 154 29.04 -16.68 -8.95
CA ASN A 154 28.51 -15.59 -9.77
C ASN A 154 27.78 -16.06 -11.04
N GLN A 155 28.12 -17.22 -11.62
CA GLN A 155 27.45 -17.77 -12.80
C GLN A 155 26.23 -18.65 -12.48
N GLY A 156 25.91 -18.80 -11.19
CA GLY A 156 24.70 -19.48 -10.71
C GLY A 156 24.88 -20.98 -10.49
N ARG A 157 24.46 -21.46 -9.32
CA ARG A 157 24.03 -22.85 -9.15
C ARG A 157 22.80 -23.12 -10.03
N PRO A 158 22.55 -24.37 -10.43
CA PRO A 158 21.32 -24.73 -11.11
C PRO A 158 20.10 -24.42 -10.22
N GLU A 159 19.23 -23.55 -10.73
CA GLU A 159 17.80 -23.44 -10.42
C GLU A 159 17.40 -23.40 -8.93
N LEU A 160 17.52 -22.22 -8.30
CA LEU A 160 16.46 -21.77 -7.38
C LEU A 160 15.27 -21.35 -8.26
N THR A 161 14.34 -22.26 -8.49
CA THR A 161 13.22 -22.06 -9.42
C THR A 161 12.10 -21.23 -8.76
N GLY A 162 12.11 -19.92 -9.02
CA GLY A 162 10.91 -19.07 -8.95
C GLY A 162 11.12 -17.54 -8.80
N PRO A 163 10.96 -16.72 -9.86
CA PRO A 163 10.93 -15.24 -9.80
C PRO A 163 9.95 -14.54 -8.82
N ALA A 164 8.88 -15.18 -8.34
CA ALA A 164 8.00 -14.57 -7.33
C ALA A 164 8.68 -14.51 -5.95
N GLU A 165 9.63 -15.40 -5.68
CA GLU A 165 10.26 -15.53 -4.35
C GLU A 165 11.41 -14.53 -4.19
N GLU A 166 12.21 -14.26 -5.22
CA GLU A 166 13.14 -13.12 -5.26
C GLU A 166 12.41 -11.78 -5.19
N TYR A 167 11.22 -11.69 -5.79
CA TYR A 167 10.45 -10.47 -5.84
C TYR A 167 9.76 -10.15 -4.50
N VAL A 168 9.21 -11.12 -3.78
CA VAL A 168 8.66 -10.91 -2.42
C VAL A 168 9.73 -10.35 -1.49
N LEU A 169 10.97 -10.83 -1.61
CA LEU A 169 12.12 -10.32 -0.86
C LEU A 169 12.50 -8.89 -1.28
N TRP A 170 12.61 -8.62 -2.58
CA TRP A 170 12.88 -7.29 -3.14
C TRP A 170 11.79 -6.25 -2.81
N TYR A 171 10.52 -6.67 -2.79
CA TYR A 171 9.34 -5.85 -2.46
C TYR A 171 9.27 -5.58 -0.96
N LEU A 172 9.47 -6.58 -0.10
CA LEU A 172 9.43 -6.41 1.35
C LEU A 172 10.57 -5.52 1.87
N GLU A 173 11.76 -5.58 1.28
CA GLU A 173 12.86 -4.65 1.58
C GLU A 173 12.52 -3.18 1.27
N ARG A 174 11.51 -2.95 0.40
CA ARG A 174 11.04 -1.62 -0.04
C ARG A 174 9.69 -1.22 0.59
N SER A 175 8.85 -2.18 0.99
CA SER A 175 7.65 -2.01 1.82
C SER A 175 8.00 -2.23 3.30
N ARG A 176 8.72 -1.26 3.86
CA ARG A 176 9.37 -1.36 5.17
C ARG A 176 8.42 -1.81 6.29
N ALA A 177 7.17 -1.36 6.29
CA ALA A 177 6.27 -1.61 7.41
C ALA A 177 5.47 -2.93 7.31
N GLU A 178 5.24 -3.50 6.13
CA GLU A 178 4.70 -4.86 5.96
C GLU A 178 5.75 -5.91 6.34
N PHE A 179 6.99 -5.65 5.92
CA PHE A 179 8.14 -6.43 6.35
C PHE A 179 8.33 -6.39 7.86
N GLU A 180 8.31 -5.21 8.47
CA GLU A 180 8.42 -5.04 9.93
C GLU A 180 7.30 -5.81 10.68
N LEU A 181 6.06 -5.83 10.16
CA LEU A 181 4.95 -6.55 10.77
C LEU A 181 5.09 -8.07 10.67
N LEU A 182 5.40 -8.61 9.50
CA LEU A 182 5.62 -10.05 9.32
C LEU A 182 6.83 -10.53 10.13
N GLN A 183 7.89 -9.73 10.16
CA GLN A 183 9.09 -10.01 10.95
C GLN A 183 8.80 -9.97 12.45
N ALA A 184 7.87 -9.13 12.91
CA ALA A 184 7.47 -9.07 14.32
C ALA A 184 6.78 -10.34 14.81
N HIS A 185 6.11 -11.10 13.94
CA HIS A 185 5.44 -12.35 14.30
C HIS A 185 6.28 -13.61 14.03
N PHE A 186 7.44 -13.46 13.40
CA PHE A 186 8.32 -14.56 13.03
C PHE A 186 9.41 -14.76 14.08
N ASP A 187 9.60 -15.99 14.55
CA ASP A 187 10.66 -16.30 15.50
C ASP A 187 11.78 -17.11 14.84
N ALA A 188 12.80 -16.39 14.39
CA ALA A 188 14.02 -16.95 13.82
C ALA A 188 14.70 -18.00 14.71
N ALA A 189 14.68 -17.83 16.04
CA ALA A 189 15.33 -18.78 16.94
C ALA A 189 14.52 -20.08 17.02
N PHE A 190 13.20 -19.98 17.18
CA PHE A 190 12.29 -21.11 17.12
C PHE A 190 12.36 -21.86 15.79
N TYR A 191 12.39 -21.09 14.69
CA TYR A 191 12.44 -21.64 13.35
C TYR A 191 13.75 -22.39 13.11
N LEU A 192 14.90 -21.81 13.44
CA LEU A 192 16.19 -22.48 13.29
C LEU A 192 16.39 -23.67 14.24
N ASP A 193 15.80 -23.63 15.43
CA ASP A 193 15.84 -24.74 16.39
C ASP A 193 15.09 -25.98 15.86
N ARG A 194 13.98 -25.76 15.12
CA ARG A 194 13.16 -26.84 14.54
C ARG A 194 13.57 -27.25 13.13
N ASN A 195 14.39 -26.44 12.48
CA ASN A 195 14.79 -26.61 11.09
C ASN A 195 16.32 -26.61 11.00
N GLU A 196 16.92 -27.72 11.46
CA GLU A 196 18.38 -27.89 11.52
C GLU A 196 19.03 -27.79 10.14
N ASP A 197 18.32 -28.18 9.09
CA ASP A 197 18.72 -28.01 7.70
C ASP A 197 18.79 -26.55 7.27
N VAL A 198 17.84 -25.70 7.69
CA VAL A 198 17.88 -24.25 7.46
C VAL A 198 19.02 -23.61 8.25
N LYS A 199 19.21 -24.08 9.49
CA LYS A 199 20.31 -23.66 10.38
C LYS A 199 21.68 -24.07 9.84
N ALA A 200 21.80 -25.25 9.24
CA ALA A 200 23.02 -25.75 8.64
C ALA A 200 23.29 -25.10 7.28
N ALA A 201 22.23 -24.71 6.55
CA ALA A 201 22.34 -24.02 5.28
C ALA A 201 22.69 -22.53 5.43
N GLY A 202 22.60 -21.97 6.63
CA GLY A 202 22.92 -20.55 6.89
C GLY A 202 21.93 -19.56 6.26
N ILE A 203 20.80 -20.06 5.75
CA ILE A 203 19.77 -19.25 5.10
C ILE A 203 19.04 -18.44 6.18
N ASP A 204 18.75 -17.16 5.88
CA ASP A 204 17.93 -16.35 6.77
C ASP A 204 16.59 -17.06 7.02
N PRO A 205 16.24 -17.36 8.27
CA PRO A 205 15.08 -18.20 8.59
C PRO A 205 13.76 -17.54 8.21
N PHE A 206 13.68 -16.20 8.27
CA PHE A 206 12.46 -15.47 7.93
C PHE A 206 12.21 -15.56 6.43
N TYR A 207 13.24 -15.31 5.64
CA TYR A 207 13.17 -15.40 4.18
C TYR A 207 12.99 -16.84 3.70
N HIS A 208 13.70 -17.79 4.32
CA HIS A 208 13.46 -19.21 4.09
C HIS A 208 11.99 -19.56 4.37
N PHE A 209 11.45 -19.08 5.49
CA PHE A 209 10.08 -19.40 5.85
C PHE A 209 9.06 -18.84 4.86
N LEU A 210 9.20 -17.58 4.45
CA LEU A 210 8.28 -16.93 3.52
C LEU A 210 8.29 -17.58 2.14
N ALA A 211 9.45 -18.03 1.66
CA ALA A 211 9.60 -18.67 0.37
C ALA A 211 9.22 -20.18 0.40
N TYR A 212 9.71 -20.90 1.41
CA TYR A 212 9.68 -22.38 1.43
C TYR A 212 9.04 -22.95 2.69
N GLY A 213 9.32 -22.35 3.85
CA GLY A 213 8.99 -22.97 5.13
C GLY A 213 7.51 -23.27 5.33
N TRP A 214 6.64 -22.37 4.91
CA TRP A 214 5.21 -22.60 5.00
C TRP A 214 4.72 -23.69 4.03
N LYS A 215 5.31 -23.81 2.84
CA LYS A 215 5.01 -24.90 1.88
C LYS A 215 5.46 -26.25 2.42
N GLU A 216 6.52 -26.23 3.21
CA GLU A 216 7.11 -27.38 3.89
C GLU A 216 6.44 -27.69 5.24
N ASN A 217 5.37 -26.96 5.59
CA ASN A 217 4.65 -27.10 6.85
C ASN A 217 5.53 -26.88 8.09
N ARG A 218 6.51 -25.98 8.00
CA ARG A 218 7.38 -25.58 9.09
C ARG A 218 6.79 -24.40 9.81
N ASP A 219 6.75 -24.46 11.13
CA ASP A 219 6.11 -23.42 11.92
C ASP A 219 7.06 -22.22 12.09
N PRO A 220 6.64 -20.98 11.76
CA PRO A 220 7.45 -19.76 11.80
C PRO A 220 7.70 -19.23 13.21
N SER A 221 6.83 -19.56 14.17
CA SER A 221 6.92 -19.10 15.54
C SER A 221 6.13 -20.02 16.47
N PRO A 222 6.36 -19.95 17.80
CA PRO A 222 5.56 -20.70 18.78
C PRO A 222 4.07 -20.34 18.75
N GLU A 223 3.73 -19.16 18.22
CA GLU A 223 2.38 -18.59 18.21
C GLU A 223 1.60 -18.93 16.93
N PHE A 224 2.27 -19.59 15.98
CA PHE A 224 1.66 -19.95 14.70
C PHE A 224 2.12 -21.32 14.22
N SER A 225 1.17 -22.24 14.01
CA SER A 225 1.41 -23.50 13.35
C SER A 225 0.79 -23.52 11.96
N VAL A 226 1.62 -23.71 10.95
CA VAL A 226 1.20 -23.81 9.54
C VAL A 226 0.22 -24.95 9.36
N ARG A 227 0.53 -26.13 9.94
CA ARG A 227 -0.32 -27.31 9.84
C ARG A 227 -1.67 -27.10 10.50
N TYR A 228 -1.66 -26.56 11.73
CA TYR A 228 -2.91 -26.27 12.45
C TYR A 228 -3.75 -25.26 11.68
N TYR A 229 -3.13 -24.17 11.23
CA TYR A 229 -3.82 -23.10 10.55
C TYR A 229 -4.42 -23.55 9.24
N GLN A 230 -3.69 -24.31 8.41
CA GLN A 230 -4.23 -24.88 7.17
C GLN A 230 -5.35 -25.89 7.43
N ALA A 231 -5.19 -26.76 8.44
CA ALA A 231 -6.20 -27.76 8.79
C ALA A 231 -7.50 -27.12 9.33
N LYS A 232 -7.38 -26.03 10.11
CA LYS A 232 -8.53 -25.33 10.67
C LYS A 232 -9.20 -24.41 9.65
N ASN A 233 -8.45 -23.88 8.70
CA ASN A 233 -8.89 -22.90 7.72
C ASN A 233 -8.94 -23.48 6.31
N ALA A 234 -9.81 -24.49 6.12
CA ALA A 234 -9.95 -25.18 4.84
C ALA A 234 -10.47 -24.31 3.67
N ASP A 235 -10.92 -23.07 3.91
CA ASP A 235 -11.14 -22.05 2.84
C ASP A 235 -9.86 -21.69 2.15
N LEU A 236 -8.76 -21.69 2.89
CA LEU A 236 -7.46 -21.32 2.36
C LEU A 236 -6.83 -22.50 1.60
N ALA A 237 -7.41 -23.70 1.68
CA ALA A 237 -6.95 -24.86 0.94
C ALA A 237 -7.21 -24.68 -0.57
N GLY A 238 -6.13 -24.68 -1.36
CA GLY A 238 -6.18 -24.44 -2.81
C GLY A 238 -6.09 -22.96 -3.23
N SER A 239 -5.99 -22.03 -2.28
CA SER A 239 -5.92 -20.59 -2.53
C SER A 239 -4.51 -20.03 -2.76
N GLY A 240 -3.46 -20.84 -2.54
CA GLY A 240 -2.07 -20.42 -2.65
C GLY A 240 -1.52 -19.54 -1.52
N TRP A 241 -2.35 -19.16 -0.54
CA TRP A 241 -1.97 -18.24 0.54
C TRP A 241 -0.89 -18.80 1.47
N ASN A 242 0.10 -17.96 1.81
CA ASN A 242 1.00 -18.22 2.93
C ASN A 242 0.20 -18.11 4.26
N PRO A 243 0.03 -19.21 5.01
CA PRO A 243 -0.81 -19.27 6.22
C PRO A 243 -0.42 -18.26 7.29
N PHE A 244 0.89 -18.05 7.48
CA PHE A 244 1.43 -17.15 8.48
C PHE A 244 1.20 -15.70 8.11
N VAL A 245 1.44 -15.35 6.83
CA VAL A 245 1.18 -14.01 6.31
C VAL A 245 -0.32 -13.69 6.41
N HIS A 246 -1.19 -14.63 6.01
CA HIS A 246 -2.64 -14.49 6.19
C HIS A 246 -3.01 -14.27 7.64
N TRP A 247 -2.43 -15.03 8.57
CA TRP A 247 -2.73 -14.90 10.00
C TRP A 247 -2.34 -13.54 10.57
N VAL A 248 -1.13 -13.08 10.28
CA VAL A 248 -0.61 -11.79 10.76
C VAL A 248 -1.43 -10.62 10.24
N LEU A 249 -1.87 -10.66 8.99
CA LEU A 249 -2.52 -9.53 8.34
C LEU A 249 -4.05 -9.54 8.46
N HIS A 250 -4.65 -10.72 8.46
CA HIS A 250 -6.10 -10.91 8.39
C HIS A 250 -6.60 -11.84 9.49
N GLY A 251 -6.00 -13.02 9.65
CA GLY A 251 -6.50 -14.07 10.54
C GLY A 251 -6.72 -13.64 11.98
N GLN A 252 -5.85 -12.81 12.53
CA GLN A 252 -6.02 -12.23 13.87
C GLN A 252 -7.24 -11.28 13.94
N ALA A 253 -7.56 -10.57 12.87
CA ALA A 253 -8.76 -9.75 12.76
C ALA A 253 -10.03 -10.58 12.48
N GLU A 254 -9.87 -11.73 11.85
CA GLU A 254 -10.93 -12.71 11.60
C GLU A 254 -11.15 -13.68 12.78
N GLY A 255 -10.43 -13.51 13.90
CA GLY A 255 -10.55 -14.37 15.09
C GLY A 255 -9.95 -15.77 14.94
N ARG A 256 -9.20 -16.03 13.87
CA ARG A 256 -8.55 -17.32 13.58
C ARG A 256 -7.35 -17.52 14.50
N ALA A 257 -7.35 -18.64 15.21
CA ALA A 257 -6.25 -19.02 16.07
C ALA A 257 -5.04 -19.46 15.21
N GLY A 258 -3.85 -18.94 15.52
CA GLY A 258 -2.59 -19.34 14.88
C GLY A 258 -2.09 -20.70 15.38
N ILE A 259 -2.48 -21.08 16.60
CA ILE A 259 -2.16 -22.33 17.29
C ILE A 259 -3.40 -22.91 17.96
N PRO A 260 -3.39 -24.21 18.34
CA PRO A 260 -4.46 -24.80 19.14
C PRO A 260 -4.74 -24.00 20.42
N ARG A 261 -6.00 -23.70 20.72
CA ARG A 261 -6.40 -23.09 22.01
C ARG A 261 -6.54 -24.17 23.09
N PRO A 262 -6.42 -23.83 24.38
CA PRO A 262 -6.77 -24.74 25.47
C PRO A 262 -8.23 -25.23 25.29
N GLY A 263 -8.41 -26.51 24.97
CA GLY A 263 -9.69 -27.11 24.59
C GLY A 263 -9.72 -27.70 23.17
N ASP A 264 -8.80 -27.30 22.28
CA ASP A 264 -8.53 -28.03 21.05
C ASP A 264 -7.77 -29.33 21.40
N ALA A 265 -8.28 -30.48 20.97
CA ALA A 265 -7.73 -31.77 21.37
C ALA A 265 -6.28 -31.96 20.87
N GLN A 266 -5.36 -32.22 21.83
CA GLN A 266 -3.90 -32.47 21.74
C GLN A 266 -3.06 -31.17 21.71
N THR A 267 -2.29 -30.77 22.73
CA THR A 267 -1.15 -31.47 23.40
C THR A 267 -0.80 -30.87 24.79
N GLN A 268 -0.16 -31.68 25.64
CA GLN A 268 0.22 -31.46 27.05
C GLN A 268 1.41 -30.48 27.21
N ASP A 269 1.23 -29.41 28.00
CA ASP A 269 2.20 -28.77 28.92
C ASP A 269 1.66 -27.39 29.33
N GLN A 270 0.64 -27.36 30.19
CA GLN A 270 0.24 -26.13 30.90
C GLN A 270 1.05 -26.02 32.20
N PRO A 271 1.57 -24.84 32.55
CA PRO A 271 2.13 -24.62 33.88
C PRO A 271 1.02 -24.76 34.92
N ASP A 272 1.26 -25.58 35.94
CA ASP A 272 0.36 -25.78 37.06
C ASP A 272 0.34 -24.50 37.92
N LEU A 273 -0.63 -23.61 37.65
CA LEU A 273 -0.77 -22.31 38.30
C LEU A 273 -0.99 -22.42 39.82
N GLU A 274 -1.51 -23.55 40.30
CA GLU A 274 -1.74 -23.81 41.73
C GLU A 274 -0.42 -24.06 42.49
N ASN A 275 0.66 -24.44 41.80
CA ASN A 275 1.96 -24.79 42.39
C ASN A 275 3.06 -23.74 42.19
N ILE A 276 2.70 -22.53 41.75
CA ILE A 276 3.64 -21.41 41.56
C ILE A 276 3.66 -20.54 42.81
N ASP A 277 4.85 -20.33 43.38
CA ASP A 277 5.04 -19.36 44.46
C ASP A 277 5.05 -17.94 43.88
N TRP A 278 3.89 -17.27 43.90
CA TRP A 278 3.74 -15.89 43.41
C TRP A 278 4.43 -14.85 44.30
N SER A 279 4.82 -15.20 45.53
CA SER A 279 5.48 -14.27 46.47
C SER A 279 6.93 -13.96 46.09
N VAL A 280 7.49 -14.69 45.11
CA VAL A 280 8.84 -14.45 44.57
C VAL A 280 8.95 -13.18 43.74
N ILE A 281 7.82 -12.57 43.33
CA ILE A 281 7.80 -11.33 42.57
C ILE A 281 8.02 -10.14 43.52
N PRO A 282 9.07 -9.31 43.31
CA PRO A 282 9.31 -8.16 44.15
C PRO A 282 8.13 -7.19 44.12
N GLN A 283 7.66 -6.75 45.29
CA GLN A 283 6.58 -5.74 45.38
C GLN A 283 6.93 -4.46 44.61
N THR A 284 8.22 -4.09 44.57
CA THR A 284 8.70 -2.96 43.79
C THR A 284 8.47 -3.10 42.28
N ASP A 285 8.53 -4.32 41.73
CA ASP A 285 8.25 -4.56 40.31
C ASP A 285 6.75 -4.47 40.02
N ILE A 286 5.91 -4.92 40.97
CA ILE A 286 4.45 -4.78 40.92
C ILE A 286 4.06 -3.30 40.97
N ASP A 287 4.66 -2.54 41.89
CA ASP A 287 4.40 -1.11 42.07
C ASP A 287 4.78 -0.33 40.80
N ASP A 288 5.92 -0.65 40.19
CA ASP A 288 6.43 0.03 38.99
C ASP A 288 5.53 -0.15 37.75
N ILE A 289 4.80 -1.26 37.63
CA ILE A 289 3.84 -1.45 36.53
C ILE A 289 2.42 -1.02 36.89
N SER A 290 2.12 -0.79 38.17
CA SER A 290 0.74 -0.65 38.66
C SER A 290 0.01 0.58 38.13
N GLU A 291 0.71 1.68 37.84
CA GLU A 291 0.08 2.89 37.24
C GLU A 291 -0.47 2.60 35.83
N LEU A 292 0.20 1.72 35.08
CA LEU A 292 0.01 1.54 33.65
C LEU A 292 -0.63 0.19 33.29
N PHE A 293 -0.60 -0.78 34.20
CA PHE A 293 -1.19 -2.11 34.00
C PHE A 293 -2.72 -2.06 34.10
N ASP A 294 -3.43 -2.60 33.11
CA ASP A 294 -4.89 -2.67 33.15
C ASP A 294 -5.35 -4.06 33.61
N ALA A 295 -5.58 -4.18 34.92
CA ALA A 295 -6.05 -5.44 35.52
C ALA A 295 -7.42 -5.88 34.99
N GLY A 296 -8.30 -4.94 34.62
CA GLY A 296 -9.63 -5.25 34.10
C GLY A 296 -9.55 -5.83 32.69
N TYR A 297 -8.77 -5.21 31.82
CA TYR A 297 -8.42 -5.76 30.51
C TYR A 297 -7.77 -7.14 30.65
N TYR A 298 -6.79 -7.28 31.53
CA TYR A 298 -6.00 -8.49 31.67
C TYR A 298 -6.86 -9.69 32.09
N LEU A 299 -7.66 -9.54 33.14
CA LEU A 299 -8.54 -10.61 33.63
C LEU A 299 -9.67 -10.94 32.67
N LYS A 300 -10.17 -9.95 31.91
CA LYS A 300 -11.16 -10.18 30.85
C LYS A 300 -10.56 -10.94 29.68
N THR A 301 -9.30 -10.67 29.34
CA THR A 301 -8.61 -11.24 28.18
C THR A 301 -8.02 -12.63 28.46
N TYR A 302 -7.64 -12.90 29.71
CA TYR A 302 -7.00 -14.15 30.15
C TYR A 302 -7.81 -14.80 31.30
N PRO A 303 -8.93 -15.49 30.99
CA PRO A 303 -9.86 -16.03 31.98
C PRO A 303 -9.23 -17.02 32.96
N GLU A 304 -8.21 -17.76 32.54
CA GLU A 304 -7.47 -18.71 33.38
C GLU A 304 -6.80 -18.03 34.59
N VAL A 305 -6.46 -16.74 34.47
CA VAL A 305 -5.90 -15.95 35.57
C VAL A 305 -7.00 -15.52 36.53
N ALA A 306 -8.19 -15.22 36.01
CA ALA A 306 -9.36 -14.84 36.81
C ALA A 306 -9.92 -16.01 37.63
N GLU A 307 -9.79 -17.24 37.14
CA GLU A 307 -10.27 -18.45 37.81
C GLU A 307 -9.45 -18.86 39.05
N HIS A 308 -8.21 -18.35 39.20
CA HIS A 308 -7.25 -18.80 40.22
C HIS A 308 -6.94 -17.76 41.33
N ASP A 309 -7.68 -16.64 41.40
CA ASP A 309 -7.48 -15.54 42.37
C ASP A 309 -6.01 -15.04 42.43
N ILE A 310 -5.32 -15.02 41.28
CA ILE A 310 -3.92 -14.58 41.16
C ILE A 310 -3.90 -13.08 40.87
N ASP A 311 -2.96 -12.33 41.48
CA ASP A 311 -2.74 -10.94 41.09
C ASP A 311 -2.29 -10.87 39.61
N PRO A 312 -3.07 -10.24 38.71
CA PRO A 312 -2.77 -10.25 37.28
C PRO A 312 -1.43 -9.58 36.94
N ARG A 313 -0.94 -8.66 37.79
CA ARG A 313 0.38 -8.03 37.63
C ARG A 313 1.51 -9.01 37.94
N ALA A 314 1.38 -9.77 39.03
CA ALA A 314 2.32 -10.81 39.39
C ALA A 314 2.33 -11.93 38.34
N HIS A 315 1.14 -12.31 37.85
CA HIS A 315 1.00 -13.23 36.74
C HIS A 315 1.74 -12.73 35.50
N TYR A 316 1.52 -11.48 35.10
CA TYR A 316 2.20 -10.90 33.95
C TYR A 316 3.71 -10.92 34.10
N LEU A 317 4.26 -10.41 35.22
CA LEU A 317 5.70 -10.31 35.49
C LEU A 317 6.41 -11.67 35.47
N LEU A 318 5.74 -12.73 35.93
CA LEU A 318 6.33 -14.06 36.01
C LEU A 318 6.16 -14.89 34.73
N LEU A 319 4.95 -14.88 34.18
CA LEU A 319 4.51 -15.81 33.13
C LEU A 319 3.90 -15.11 31.93
N GLY A 320 2.99 -14.16 32.17
CA GLY A 320 2.19 -13.55 31.10
C GLY A 320 3.02 -13.00 29.96
N TRP A 321 4.10 -12.25 30.26
CA TRP A 321 4.94 -11.73 29.18
C TRP A 321 5.67 -12.81 28.37
N ARG A 322 5.94 -13.99 28.97
CA ARG A 322 6.56 -15.14 28.29
C ARG A 322 5.56 -15.90 27.44
N LEU A 323 4.28 -15.81 27.80
CA LEU A 323 3.15 -16.34 27.06
C LEU A 323 2.66 -15.35 25.98
N GLY A 324 3.34 -14.21 25.81
CA GLY A 324 2.96 -13.16 24.87
C GLY A 324 1.73 -12.35 25.29
N TYR A 325 1.31 -12.44 26.56
CA TYR A 325 0.12 -11.75 27.06
C TYR A 325 0.41 -10.25 27.09
N ASN A 326 -0.62 -9.44 26.88
CA ASN A 326 -0.53 -7.99 26.88
C ASN A 326 -1.01 -7.45 28.23
N PRO A 327 -0.25 -6.56 28.88
CA PRO A 327 -0.59 -6.00 30.18
C PRO A 327 -1.73 -4.95 30.10
N SER A 328 -2.02 -4.47 28.89
CA SER A 328 -3.08 -3.52 28.57
C SER A 328 -3.41 -3.56 27.07
N ASP A 329 -4.47 -2.88 26.64
CA ASP A 329 -4.87 -2.76 25.23
C ASP A 329 -3.95 -1.84 24.38
N TRP A 330 -3.11 -1.03 25.04
CA TRP A 330 -2.19 -0.08 24.40
C TRP A 330 -0.74 -0.54 24.39
N PHE A 331 -0.43 -1.68 25.02
CA PHE A 331 0.92 -2.25 25.06
C PHE A 331 0.92 -3.69 24.55
N SER A 332 1.61 -3.92 23.44
CA SER A 332 1.86 -5.26 22.91
C SER A 332 3.22 -5.76 23.40
N THR A 333 3.19 -6.78 24.27
CA THR A 333 4.40 -7.41 24.82
C THR A 333 5.30 -7.91 23.71
N ASN A 334 4.70 -8.59 22.73
CA ASN A 334 5.42 -9.15 21.60
C ASN A 334 5.99 -8.03 20.73
N PHE A 335 5.18 -7.05 20.30
CA PHE A 335 5.69 -5.92 19.52
C PHE A 335 6.88 -5.26 20.21
N TYR A 336 6.77 -5.00 21.51
CA TYR A 336 7.81 -4.32 22.27
C TYR A 336 9.10 -5.15 22.34
N MET A 337 9.00 -6.47 22.54
CA MET A 337 10.16 -7.38 22.51
C MET A 337 10.80 -7.47 21.12
N HIS A 338 9.99 -7.47 20.07
CA HIS A 338 10.45 -7.65 18.70
C HIS A 338 11.04 -6.36 18.12
N ARG A 339 10.47 -5.20 18.45
CA ARG A 339 10.97 -3.88 18.06
C ARG A 339 12.29 -3.53 18.73
N TYR A 340 12.45 -3.90 20.00
CA TYR A 340 13.60 -3.54 20.82
C TYR A 340 14.50 -4.73 21.11
N MET A 341 15.40 -4.98 20.15
CA MET A 341 16.33 -6.12 20.18
C MET A 341 17.26 -6.11 21.42
N ASP A 342 17.53 -4.94 21.99
CA ASP A 342 18.25 -4.78 23.26
C ASP A 342 17.49 -5.38 24.45
N ILE A 343 16.17 -5.23 24.50
CA ILE A 343 15.30 -5.81 25.55
C ILE A 343 15.20 -7.32 25.40
N ARG A 344 15.03 -7.80 24.17
CA ARG A 344 15.01 -9.24 23.85
C ARG A 344 16.32 -9.92 24.24
N ARG A 345 17.47 -9.33 23.92
CA ARG A 345 18.79 -9.87 24.26
C ARG A 345 19.07 -9.85 25.76
N ALA A 346 18.63 -8.80 26.45
CA ALA A 346 18.79 -8.66 27.89
C ALA A 346 17.79 -9.50 28.71
N ARG A 347 16.80 -10.15 28.07
CA ARG A 347 15.72 -10.93 28.70
C ARG A 347 15.00 -10.15 29.81
N VAL A 348 14.83 -8.85 29.60
CA VAL A 348 14.13 -7.98 30.55
C VAL A 348 12.63 -8.06 30.29
N ILE A 349 11.84 -8.01 31.37
CA ILE A 349 10.39 -8.02 31.29
C ILE A 349 9.91 -6.77 30.51
N PRO A 350 9.19 -6.91 29.39
CA PRO A 350 8.96 -5.82 28.42
C PRO A 350 8.20 -4.63 29.01
N PHE A 351 7.09 -4.90 29.69
CA PHE A 351 6.27 -3.84 30.28
C PHE A 351 6.94 -3.16 31.48
N LEU A 352 7.65 -3.95 32.31
CA LEU A 352 8.42 -3.41 33.42
C LEU A 352 9.55 -2.50 32.92
N HIS A 353 10.24 -2.92 31.85
CA HIS A 353 11.23 -2.08 31.19
C HIS A 353 10.59 -0.79 30.64
N TYR A 354 9.43 -0.88 30.00
CA TYR A 354 8.74 0.29 29.49
C TYR A 354 8.39 1.29 30.60
N CYS A 355 7.82 0.80 31.71
CA CYS A 355 7.45 1.62 32.86
C CYS A 355 8.67 2.30 33.49
N ARG A 356 9.82 1.60 33.59
CA ARG A 356 11.05 2.13 34.19
C ARG A 356 11.86 3.05 33.26
N HIS A 357 11.88 2.76 31.97
CA HIS A 357 12.82 3.37 31.02
C HIS A 357 12.17 3.73 29.68
N GLY A 358 11.47 2.78 29.06
CA GLY A 358 10.94 2.94 27.70
C GLY A 358 10.02 4.14 27.49
N ARG A 359 9.25 4.52 28.52
CA ARG A 359 8.39 5.73 28.50
C ARG A 359 9.20 7.01 28.33
N HIS A 360 10.34 7.12 29.00
CA HIS A 360 11.23 8.29 28.90
C HIS A 360 12.09 8.28 27.62
N GLU A 361 12.28 7.10 27.05
CA GLU A 361 13.01 6.89 25.80
C GLU A 361 12.11 7.02 24.54
N ASN A 362 10.82 7.35 24.71
CA ASN A 362 9.82 7.41 23.65
C ASN A 362 9.73 6.13 22.82
N ARG A 363 9.86 4.97 23.48
CA ARG A 363 9.71 3.68 22.82
C ARG A 363 8.23 3.42 22.50
N GLU A 364 7.97 3.09 21.24
CA GLU A 364 6.68 2.64 20.71
C GLU A 364 6.23 1.36 21.42
N THR A 365 4.94 1.25 21.72
CA THR A 365 4.41 0.13 22.52
C THR A 365 3.56 -0.85 21.72
N ARG A 366 3.27 -0.55 20.44
CA ARG A 366 2.46 -1.34 19.53
C ARG A 366 2.64 -0.85 18.07
N SER A 367 2.25 -1.65 17.08
CA SER A 367 2.43 -1.30 15.66
C SER A 367 1.49 -0.16 15.22
N HIS A 368 1.82 0.53 14.11
CA HIS A 368 0.94 1.58 13.56
C HIS A 368 -0.42 1.02 13.08
N ILE A 369 -0.47 -0.24 12.65
CA ILE A 369 -1.73 -0.93 12.31
C ILE A 369 -2.53 -1.25 13.58
N ASP A 370 -1.88 -1.66 14.67
CA ASP A 370 -2.53 -1.83 15.96
C ASP A 370 -3.05 -0.49 16.51
N ILE A 371 -2.33 0.61 16.27
CA ILE A 371 -2.79 1.97 16.60
C ILE A 371 -4.00 2.35 15.73
N LYS A 372 -3.93 2.17 14.41
CA LYS A 372 -5.06 2.42 13.50
C LYS A 372 -6.27 1.58 13.91
N ARG A 373 -6.08 0.28 14.15
CA ARG A 373 -7.13 -0.68 14.55
C ARG A 373 -7.72 -0.37 15.92
N ALA A 374 -6.90 -0.05 16.92
CA ALA A 374 -7.36 0.31 18.26
C ALA A 374 -8.16 1.63 18.28
N HIS A 375 -7.93 2.50 17.30
CA HIS A 375 -8.63 3.79 17.17
C HIS A 375 -9.62 3.82 16.01
N TYR A 376 -9.84 2.70 15.30
CA TYR A 376 -10.74 2.64 14.15
C TYR A 376 -12.19 2.61 14.60
N GLN A 377 -12.75 3.80 14.78
CA GLN A 377 -14.14 3.99 15.14
C GLN A 377 -14.83 4.92 14.14
N PRO A 378 -15.07 4.49 12.89
CA PRO A 378 -15.79 5.31 11.91
C PRO A 378 -17.23 5.56 12.36
N LYS A 379 -17.72 6.79 12.18
CA LYS A 379 -19.11 7.09 12.54
C LYS A 379 -20.08 6.32 11.63
N VAL A 380 -21.08 5.63 12.20
CA VAL A 380 -22.13 4.92 11.45
C VAL A 380 -23.42 5.74 11.47
N SER A 381 -23.96 6.06 10.30
CA SER A 381 -25.29 6.66 10.15
C SER A 381 -26.35 5.57 10.09
N VAL A 382 -27.13 5.46 11.17
CA VAL A 382 -28.27 4.54 11.26
C VAL A 382 -29.50 5.24 10.71
N ILE A 383 -30.06 4.73 9.63
CA ILE A 383 -31.23 5.31 8.94
C ILE A 383 -32.42 4.39 9.14
N VAL A 384 -33.48 4.86 9.78
CA VAL A 384 -34.71 4.10 10.05
C VAL A 384 -35.86 4.63 9.20
N PRO A 385 -36.13 4.06 8.01
CA PRO A 385 -37.35 4.36 7.27
C PRO A 385 -38.56 3.68 7.92
N ASN A 386 -39.63 4.44 8.11
CA ASN A 386 -40.86 4.00 8.75
C ASN A 386 -42.11 4.34 7.93
N TYR A 387 -43.00 3.36 7.80
CA TYR A 387 -44.35 3.55 7.27
C TYR A 387 -45.33 2.55 7.86
N ASN A 388 -46.22 3.01 8.76
CA ASN A 388 -47.23 2.18 9.43
C ASN A 388 -46.70 0.94 10.20
N HIS A 389 -45.54 1.07 10.85
CA HIS A 389 -44.87 0.01 11.61
C HIS A 389 -44.87 0.25 13.12
N ALA A 390 -45.85 1.01 13.65
CA ALA A 390 -45.94 1.32 15.08
C ALA A 390 -45.73 0.12 16.04
N PRO A 391 -46.26 -1.09 15.76
CA PRO A 391 -46.07 -2.25 16.64
C PRO A 391 -44.62 -2.78 16.74
N PHE A 392 -43.74 -2.44 15.80
CA PHE A 392 -42.39 -3.02 15.69
C PHE A 392 -41.28 -2.04 16.06
N LEU A 393 -41.59 -0.73 16.07
CA LEU A 393 -40.65 0.34 16.36
C LEU A 393 -39.91 0.17 17.70
N ARG A 394 -40.57 -0.36 18.74
CA ARG A 394 -39.93 -0.56 20.04
C ARG A 394 -38.77 -1.56 19.92
N ASP A 395 -38.95 -2.69 19.24
CA ASP A 395 -37.88 -3.69 19.07
C ASP A 395 -36.72 -3.08 18.28
N ARG A 396 -37.03 -2.41 17.16
CA ARG A 396 -36.03 -1.80 16.28
C ARG A 396 -35.22 -0.70 16.98
N LEU A 397 -35.89 0.26 17.61
CA LEU A 397 -35.20 1.38 18.24
C LEU A 397 -34.45 0.96 19.50
N SER A 398 -34.95 -0.03 20.24
CA SER A 398 -34.23 -0.60 21.39
C SER A 398 -32.96 -1.33 20.95
N CYS A 399 -32.99 -2.08 19.84
CA CYS A 399 -31.80 -2.78 19.36
C CYS A 399 -30.72 -1.81 18.84
N ILE A 400 -31.12 -0.66 18.26
CA ILE A 400 -30.19 0.41 17.86
C ILE A 400 -29.57 1.09 19.07
N ALA A 401 -30.40 1.54 20.03
CA ALA A 401 -29.93 2.20 21.25
C ALA A 401 -29.05 1.26 22.11
N GLY A 402 -29.32 -0.04 22.04
CA GLY A 402 -28.57 -1.08 22.74
C GLY A 402 -27.30 -1.56 22.04
N GLN A 403 -26.94 -1.06 20.86
CA GLN A 403 -25.73 -1.50 20.16
C GLN A 403 -24.47 -1.28 21.03
N SER A 404 -23.59 -2.28 21.07
CA SER A 404 -22.30 -2.20 21.77
C SER A 404 -21.36 -1.19 21.10
N TYR A 405 -21.45 -1.06 19.77
CA TYR A 405 -20.76 -0.01 19.02
C TYR A 405 -21.46 1.34 19.19
N ARG A 406 -20.76 2.32 19.78
CA ARG A 406 -21.37 3.59 20.23
C ARG A 406 -21.20 4.79 19.30
N ASN A 407 -20.27 4.76 18.35
CA ASN A 407 -20.05 5.91 17.45
C ASN A 407 -21.11 5.94 16.32
N ILE A 408 -22.35 6.19 16.69
CA ILE A 408 -23.50 6.17 15.79
C ILE A 408 -24.23 7.52 15.78
N GLU A 409 -24.85 7.85 14.66
CA GLU A 409 -25.95 8.82 14.61
C GLU A 409 -27.23 8.15 14.13
N LEU A 410 -28.37 8.64 14.59
CA LEU A 410 -29.67 8.08 14.26
C LEU A 410 -30.51 9.09 13.46
N ILE A 411 -31.00 8.66 12.30
CA ILE A 411 -31.91 9.40 11.43
C ILE A 411 -33.17 8.57 11.26
N ILE A 412 -34.31 9.08 11.72
CA ILE A 412 -35.60 8.40 11.61
C ILE A 412 -36.48 9.15 10.62
N LEU A 413 -36.93 8.44 9.58
CA LEU A 413 -37.75 8.98 8.50
C LEU A 413 -39.15 8.37 8.58
N ASP A 414 -40.18 9.18 8.84
CA ASP A 414 -41.57 8.74 8.74
C ASP A 414 -42.20 9.15 7.41
N ASP A 415 -42.59 8.17 6.60
CA ASP A 415 -43.17 8.38 5.27
C ASP A 415 -44.67 8.65 5.31
N HIS A 416 -45.08 9.57 6.17
CA HIS A 416 -46.48 9.95 6.37
C HIS A 416 -47.35 8.78 6.84
N SER A 417 -46.95 8.17 7.97
CA SER A 417 -47.72 7.07 8.59
C SER A 417 -49.12 7.53 9.02
N SER A 418 -50.07 6.61 8.86
CA SER A 418 -51.49 6.78 9.21
C SER A 418 -51.89 6.07 10.51
N ASP A 419 -51.00 5.24 11.05
CA ASP A 419 -51.12 4.68 12.40
C ASP A 419 -50.45 5.60 13.44
N ASN A 420 -50.25 5.09 14.66
CA ASN A 420 -49.62 5.84 15.75
C ASN A 420 -48.08 5.83 15.72
N SER A 421 -47.44 5.59 14.56
CA SER A 421 -45.99 5.52 14.44
C SER A 421 -45.30 6.81 14.91
N ARG A 422 -45.80 7.99 14.57
CA ARG A 422 -45.15 9.27 14.90
C ARG A 422 -45.10 9.53 16.41
N GLU A 423 -46.17 9.19 17.11
CA GLU A 423 -46.26 9.26 18.56
C GLU A 423 -45.28 8.29 19.19
N VAL A 424 -45.25 7.04 18.73
CA VAL A 424 -44.33 5.99 19.23
C VAL A 424 -42.87 6.37 19.00
N ILE A 425 -42.51 6.89 17.81
CA ILE A 425 -41.16 7.38 17.52
C ILE A 425 -40.78 8.49 18.52
N THR A 426 -41.67 9.47 18.70
CA THR A 426 -41.40 10.63 19.57
C THR A 426 -41.25 10.22 21.03
N GLU A 427 -42.04 9.26 21.51
CA GLU A 427 -41.95 8.70 22.86
C GLU A 427 -40.64 7.94 23.06
N LEU A 428 -40.33 6.99 22.17
CA LEU A 428 -39.12 6.17 22.27
C LEU A 428 -37.83 7.01 22.18
N VAL A 429 -37.80 8.05 21.33
CA VAL A 429 -36.65 8.95 21.21
C VAL A 429 -36.42 9.78 22.47
N ARG A 430 -37.48 10.10 23.23
CA ARG A 430 -37.32 10.75 24.54
C ARG A 430 -36.83 9.79 25.63
N GLU A 431 -37.13 8.49 25.50
CA GLU A 431 -36.71 7.45 26.45
C GLU A 431 -35.25 7.03 26.26
N MET A 432 -34.70 7.14 25.04
CA MET A 432 -33.34 6.69 24.73
C MET A 432 -32.27 7.75 25.01
N GLU A 433 -31.08 7.31 25.44
CA GLU A 433 -29.88 8.15 25.60
C GLU A 433 -29.12 8.36 24.27
N LEU A 434 -29.85 8.39 23.15
CA LEU A 434 -29.28 8.53 21.81
C LEU A 434 -30.02 9.63 21.05
N ASP A 435 -29.31 10.70 20.68
CA ASP A 435 -29.88 11.79 19.89
C ASP A 435 -30.28 11.28 18.49
N ALA A 436 -31.53 11.55 18.11
CA ALA A 436 -32.08 11.17 16.82
C ALA A 436 -32.57 12.38 16.03
N GLN A 437 -32.20 12.46 14.75
CA GLN A 437 -32.80 13.38 13.80
C GLN A 437 -34.13 12.81 13.30
N LEU A 438 -35.23 13.51 13.59
CA LEU A 438 -36.57 13.13 13.15
C LEU A 438 -36.95 13.89 11.87
N VAL A 439 -37.38 13.15 10.84
CA VAL A 439 -37.89 13.71 9.59
C VAL A 439 -39.26 13.11 9.31
N PHE A 440 -40.29 13.94 9.35
CA PHE A 440 -41.67 13.53 9.09
C PHE A 440 -42.15 14.11 7.77
N ASN A 441 -42.49 13.24 6.81
CA ASN A 441 -42.93 13.70 5.50
C ASN A 441 -44.35 14.28 5.56
N ASP A 442 -44.57 15.37 4.82
CA ASP A 442 -45.89 15.98 4.66
C ASP A 442 -46.82 15.13 3.77
N ALA A 443 -46.25 14.27 2.93
CA ALA A 443 -46.97 13.33 2.08
C ALA A 443 -46.18 12.03 1.91
N ASN A 444 -46.88 10.93 1.65
CA ASN A 444 -46.24 9.64 1.40
C ASN A 444 -45.44 9.68 0.09
N ALA A 445 -44.18 9.24 0.14
CA ALA A 445 -43.27 9.26 -1.00
C ALA A 445 -43.58 8.19 -2.04
N GLY A 446 -44.36 7.16 -1.70
CA GLY A 446 -44.84 6.12 -2.61
C GLY A 446 -43.79 5.10 -3.06
N ASN A 447 -42.54 5.25 -2.60
CA ASN A 447 -41.44 4.33 -2.92
C ASN A 447 -40.36 4.41 -1.82
N VAL A 448 -39.92 3.26 -1.32
CA VAL A 448 -38.95 3.16 -0.21
C VAL A 448 -37.58 3.74 -0.57
N PHE A 449 -37.14 3.66 -1.82
CA PHE A 449 -35.83 4.16 -2.25
C PHE A 449 -35.75 5.69 -2.22
N ARG A 450 -36.89 6.41 -2.26
CA ARG A 450 -36.91 7.86 -1.97
C ARG A 450 -36.56 8.16 -0.52
N GLN A 451 -36.99 7.30 0.41
CA GLN A 451 -36.61 7.41 1.82
C GLN A 451 -35.13 7.04 2.00
N TRP A 452 -34.64 6.00 1.33
CA TRP A 452 -33.22 5.63 1.40
C TRP A 452 -32.32 6.75 0.87
N GLU A 453 -32.63 7.31 -0.30
CA GLU A 453 -31.90 8.44 -0.89
C GLU A 453 -31.91 9.65 0.06
N THR A 454 -33.07 9.97 0.65
CA THR A 454 -33.20 11.07 1.63
C THR A 454 -32.32 10.80 2.87
N GLY A 455 -32.41 9.61 3.46
CA GLY A 455 -31.62 9.26 4.63
C GLY A 455 -30.12 9.30 4.36
N VAL A 456 -29.66 8.75 3.24
CA VAL A 456 -28.25 8.78 2.84
C VAL A 456 -27.77 10.21 2.58
N SER A 457 -28.64 11.10 2.07
CA SER A 457 -28.30 12.50 1.87
C SER A 457 -28.15 13.30 3.18
N LEU A 458 -28.82 12.86 4.25
CA LEU A 458 -28.74 13.47 5.58
C LEU A 458 -27.59 12.91 6.42
N ALA A 459 -27.10 11.72 6.07
CA ALA A 459 -26.02 11.02 6.77
C ALA A 459 -24.68 11.77 6.73
N THR A 460 -24.02 11.85 7.88
CA THR A 460 -22.67 12.41 8.06
C THR A 460 -21.60 11.36 8.33
N GLY A 461 -22.00 10.18 8.80
CA GLY A 461 -21.13 9.04 9.09
C GLY A 461 -20.40 8.50 7.86
N GLU A 462 -19.26 7.86 8.07
CA GLU A 462 -18.46 7.21 7.02
C GLU A 462 -19.11 5.93 6.52
N LEU A 463 -19.90 5.28 7.39
CA LEU A 463 -20.64 4.06 7.09
C LEU A 463 -22.15 4.33 7.20
N ILE A 464 -22.92 3.63 6.38
CA ILE A 464 -24.38 3.66 6.37
C ILE A 464 -24.92 2.31 6.83
N TRP A 465 -25.93 2.35 7.69
CA TRP A 465 -26.75 1.20 8.04
C TRP A 465 -28.23 1.58 7.90
N ILE A 466 -28.92 1.01 6.92
CA ILE A 466 -30.36 1.23 6.72
C ILE A 466 -31.11 0.14 7.49
N CYS A 467 -31.98 0.57 8.41
CA CYS A 467 -32.68 -0.25 9.37
C CYS A 467 -34.19 -0.16 9.17
N GLU A 468 -34.77 -1.05 8.37
CA GLU A 468 -36.23 -1.08 8.20
C GLU A 468 -36.94 -1.28 9.55
N SER A 469 -37.99 -0.49 9.76
CA SER A 469 -38.65 -0.27 11.07
C SER A 469 -39.35 -1.50 11.67
N ASP A 470 -39.57 -2.55 10.88
CA ASP A 470 -40.24 -3.81 11.25
C ASP A 470 -39.29 -4.94 11.68
N ASP A 471 -37.98 -4.76 11.48
CA ASP A 471 -36.93 -5.75 11.74
C ASP A 471 -36.08 -5.39 12.98
N PHE A 472 -35.18 -6.28 13.42
CA PHE A 472 -34.22 -6.02 14.50
C PHE A 472 -32.94 -6.86 14.32
N CYS A 473 -31.95 -6.69 15.21
CA CYS A 473 -30.69 -7.43 15.18
C CYS A 473 -30.11 -7.64 16.59
N GLU A 474 -29.04 -8.42 16.68
CA GLU A 474 -28.25 -8.58 17.90
C GLU A 474 -27.57 -7.28 18.33
N LEU A 475 -27.27 -7.15 19.62
CA LEU A 475 -26.70 -5.93 20.21
C LEU A 475 -25.23 -5.69 19.83
N ASP A 476 -24.53 -6.71 19.33
CA ASP A 476 -23.13 -6.61 18.88
C ASP A 476 -22.99 -6.60 17.35
N PHE A 477 -24.10 -6.39 16.62
CA PHE A 477 -24.13 -6.45 15.17
C PHE A 477 -23.13 -5.49 14.50
N LEU A 478 -23.12 -4.22 14.91
CA LEU A 478 -22.18 -3.23 14.37
C LEU A 478 -20.75 -3.49 14.81
N GLU A 479 -20.51 -3.93 16.05
CA GLU A 479 -19.17 -4.27 16.56
C GLU A 479 -18.51 -5.36 15.72
N LYS A 480 -19.30 -6.30 15.20
CA LYS A 480 -18.82 -7.39 14.34
C LYS A 480 -18.59 -6.98 12.88
N LEU A 481 -19.40 -6.08 12.32
CA LEU A 481 -19.31 -5.67 10.91
C LEU A 481 -18.36 -4.50 10.66
N VAL A 482 -18.31 -3.50 11.54
CA VAL A 482 -17.47 -2.29 11.36
C VAL A 482 -15.99 -2.61 11.10
N PRO A 483 -15.35 -3.60 11.77
CA PRO A 483 -13.95 -3.92 11.53
C PRO A 483 -13.62 -4.35 10.09
N ALA A 484 -14.60 -4.83 9.32
CA ALA A 484 -14.36 -5.21 7.91
C ALA A 484 -13.91 -4.02 7.05
N PHE A 485 -14.33 -2.80 7.41
CA PHE A 485 -14.01 -1.57 6.67
C PHE A 485 -12.62 -0.99 6.99
N LEU A 486 -11.82 -1.65 7.83
CA LEU A 486 -10.38 -1.38 7.92
C LEU A 486 -9.68 -1.64 6.58
N ASP A 487 -10.20 -2.58 5.80
CA ASP A 487 -9.79 -2.80 4.43
C ASP A 487 -10.49 -1.76 3.52
N ASP A 488 -9.68 -0.87 2.93
CA ASP A 488 -10.13 0.19 2.02
C ASP A 488 -10.80 -0.35 0.73
N SER A 489 -10.59 -1.63 0.41
CA SER A 489 -11.28 -2.29 -0.70
C SER A 489 -12.69 -2.74 -0.34
N VAL A 490 -13.00 -2.98 0.95
CA VAL A 490 -14.33 -3.43 1.39
C VAL A 490 -15.33 -2.28 1.31
N THR A 491 -16.35 -2.43 0.46
CA THR A 491 -17.39 -1.42 0.24
C THR A 491 -18.71 -1.77 0.92
N LEU A 492 -18.94 -3.06 1.19
CA LEU A 492 -20.14 -3.60 1.81
C LEU A 492 -19.79 -4.77 2.75
N ALA A 493 -20.40 -4.82 3.92
CA ALA A 493 -20.31 -5.93 4.85
C ALA A 493 -21.71 -6.36 5.32
N PHE A 494 -22.00 -7.66 5.36
CA PHE A 494 -23.31 -8.16 5.75
C PHE A 494 -23.22 -9.35 6.71
N GLY A 495 -24.24 -9.45 7.56
CA GLY A 495 -24.36 -10.46 8.57
C GLY A 495 -25.21 -11.66 8.17
N ARG A 496 -25.36 -12.61 9.09
CA ARG A 496 -26.32 -13.71 8.98
C ARG A 496 -27.73 -13.21 9.24
N ILE A 497 -28.58 -13.29 8.21
CA ILE A 497 -30.00 -12.91 8.33
C ILE A 497 -30.85 -14.13 8.65
N GLN A 498 -31.76 -14.03 9.61
CA GLN A 498 -32.67 -15.11 10.01
C GLN A 498 -34.12 -14.65 9.97
N PHE A 499 -35.05 -15.56 9.63
CA PHE A 499 -36.47 -15.20 9.70
C PHE A 499 -36.95 -15.23 11.14
N VAL A 500 -37.87 -14.31 11.46
CA VAL A 500 -38.67 -14.35 12.68
C VAL A 500 -40.14 -14.16 12.36
N ASP A 501 -41.02 -14.69 13.20
CA ASP A 501 -42.45 -14.44 13.09
C ASP A 501 -42.82 -13.02 13.57
N LYS A 502 -44.11 -12.66 13.48
CA LYS A 502 -44.62 -11.36 13.93
C LYS A 502 -44.28 -11.06 15.41
N GLN A 503 -44.05 -12.07 16.24
CA GLN A 503 -43.69 -11.93 17.66
C GLN A 503 -42.17 -11.94 17.90
N GLY A 504 -41.35 -12.06 16.86
CA GLY A 504 -39.89 -12.07 16.98
C GLY A 504 -39.31 -13.45 17.26
N ARG A 505 -40.10 -14.53 17.13
CA ARG A 505 -39.61 -15.90 17.35
C ARG A 505 -38.97 -16.44 16.09
N PHE A 506 -37.82 -17.10 16.23
CA PHE A 506 -37.07 -17.70 15.13
C PHE A 506 -37.92 -18.59 14.22
N LYS A 507 -37.66 -18.49 12.92
CA LYS A 507 -38.23 -19.34 11.87
C LYS A 507 -37.11 -19.79 10.93
N GLU A 508 -37.05 -21.09 10.69
CA GLU A 508 -36.09 -21.67 9.76
C GLU A 508 -36.39 -21.27 8.30
N GLY A 509 -35.34 -21.12 7.48
CA GLY A 509 -35.47 -21.01 6.02
C GLY A 509 -34.37 -20.23 5.31
N LEU A 510 -33.83 -19.17 5.92
CA LEU A 510 -32.82 -18.32 5.25
C LEU A 510 -31.46 -18.99 5.08
N ASP A 511 -31.08 -19.90 5.98
CA ASP A 511 -29.87 -20.71 5.80
C ASP A 511 -29.96 -21.58 4.53
N GLY A 512 -31.07 -22.31 4.35
CA GLY A 512 -31.29 -23.10 3.13
C GLY A 512 -31.36 -22.24 1.85
N TYR A 513 -31.89 -21.02 1.95
CA TYR A 513 -31.92 -20.06 0.84
C TYR A 513 -30.51 -19.62 0.42
N ARG A 514 -29.62 -19.36 1.39
CA ARG A 514 -28.20 -19.01 1.17
C ARG A 514 -27.39 -20.19 0.65
N GLU A 515 -27.50 -21.36 1.28
CA GLU A 515 -26.85 -22.60 0.84
C GLU A 515 -27.26 -22.98 -0.59
N GLY A 516 -28.53 -22.77 -0.94
CA GLY A 516 -29.00 -22.94 -2.30
C GLY A 516 -28.38 -21.95 -3.29
N ALA A 517 -27.95 -20.76 -2.86
CA ALA A 517 -27.28 -19.76 -3.71
C ALA A 517 -25.84 -20.18 -3.99
N GLU A 518 -25.08 -20.49 -2.95
CA GLU A 518 -23.70 -21.01 -3.02
C GLU A 518 -23.46 -21.88 -1.79
N SER A 519 -23.02 -23.12 -1.97
CA SER A 519 -22.99 -24.09 -0.88
C SER A 519 -21.67 -24.05 -0.10
N GLY A 520 -21.74 -24.18 1.23
CA GLY A 520 -20.58 -24.50 2.07
C GLY A 520 -19.68 -23.33 2.47
N ILE A 521 -20.08 -22.08 2.20
CA ILE A 521 -19.27 -20.89 2.48
C ILE A 521 -19.77 -20.03 3.66
N TRP A 522 -20.87 -20.42 4.31
CA TRP A 522 -21.61 -19.56 5.26
C TRP A 522 -21.27 -19.77 6.74
N SER A 523 -20.28 -20.62 7.05
CA SER A 523 -19.94 -20.98 8.43
C SER A 523 -18.87 -20.11 9.08
N ARG A 524 -18.22 -19.23 8.31
CA ARG A 524 -17.12 -18.37 8.77
C ARG A 524 -17.18 -17.02 8.06
N ARG A 525 -16.42 -16.05 8.58
CA ARG A 525 -16.17 -14.79 7.90
C ARG A 525 -15.56 -15.07 6.52
N LEU A 526 -16.06 -14.37 5.51
CA LEU A 526 -15.56 -14.45 4.14
C LEU A 526 -15.52 -13.06 3.53
N THR A 527 -14.32 -12.61 3.18
CA THR A 527 -14.09 -11.39 2.38
C THR A 527 -13.55 -11.81 1.03
N ARG A 528 -14.19 -11.32 -0.03
CA ARG A 528 -13.72 -11.52 -1.41
C ARG A 528 -14.25 -10.41 -2.33
N PRO A 529 -13.68 -10.22 -3.53
CA PRO A 529 -14.13 -9.23 -4.47
C PRO A 529 -15.61 -9.41 -4.88
N ALA A 530 -16.26 -8.29 -5.19
CA ALA A 530 -17.64 -8.25 -5.63
C ALA A 530 -17.86 -9.11 -6.88
N ALA A 531 -16.93 -9.10 -7.85
CA ALA A 531 -17.04 -9.93 -9.05
C ALA A 531 -17.20 -11.42 -8.72
N GLU A 532 -16.44 -11.91 -7.74
CA GLU A 532 -16.53 -13.30 -7.27
C GLU A 532 -17.87 -13.58 -6.56
N TRP A 533 -18.33 -12.66 -5.71
CA TRP A 533 -19.66 -12.74 -5.09
C TRP A 533 -20.81 -12.78 -6.10
N PHE A 534 -20.76 -11.93 -7.13
CA PHE A 534 -21.74 -11.86 -8.20
C PHE A 534 -21.59 -13.01 -9.21
N ASN A 535 -20.43 -13.66 -9.28
CA ASN A 535 -20.28 -14.93 -9.98
C ASN A 535 -20.72 -16.13 -9.11
N GLY A 536 -20.93 -15.93 -7.81
CA GLY A 536 -21.40 -16.92 -6.85
C GLY A 536 -22.80 -16.59 -6.29
N GLY A 537 -22.92 -16.52 -4.97
CA GLY A 537 -24.18 -16.38 -4.23
C GLY A 537 -25.03 -15.18 -4.68
N PHE A 538 -24.44 -13.99 -4.82
CA PHE A 538 -25.13 -12.78 -5.30
C PHE A 538 -25.46 -12.81 -6.79
N GLY A 539 -24.87 -13.73 -7.55
CA GLY A 539 -25.25 -13.97 -8.95
C GLY A 539 -26.50 -14.81 -9.10
N VAL A 540 -26.94 -15.48 -8.03
CA VAL A 540 -28.05 -16.44 -8.04
C VAL A 540 -29.23 -15.92 -7.24
N ASN A 541 -28.97 -15.35 -6.06
CA ASN A 541 -29.97 -14.89 -5.11
C ASN A 541 -29.55 -13.54 -4.50
N ASN A 542 -30.50 -12.69 -4.14
CA ASN A 542 -30.22 -11.61 -3.19
C ASN A 542 -29.97 -12.22 -1.81
N VAL A 543 -28.70 -12.41 -1.43
CA VAL A 543 -28.32 -13.05 -0.15
C VAL A 543 -28.44 -12.11 1.05
N ILE A 544 -28.62 -10.80 0.81
CA ILE A 544 -29.00 -9.79 1.80
C ILE A 544 -30.52 -9.65 1.75
N ALA A 545 -31.22 -10.55 2.43
CA ALA A 545 -32.69 -10.65 2.37
C ALA A 545 -33.43 -9.44 2.99
N ASN A 546 -32.77 -8.67 3.85
CA ASN A 546 -33.24 -7.39 4.38
C ASN A 546 -32.06 -6.42 4.49
N VAL A 547 -32.25 -5.15 4.15
CA VAL A 547 -31.15 -4.17 4.15
C VAL A 547 -30.55 -3.95 5.54
N GLY A 548 -31.36 -4.15 6.59
CA GLY A 548 -30.92 -4.12 7.99
C GLY A 548 -29.88 -5.18 8.34
N GLY A 549 -29.62 -6.15 7.45
CA GLY A 549 -28.56 -7.14 7.57
C GLY A 549 -27.21 -6.70 6.99
N CYS A 550 -27.05 -5.48 6.48
CA CYS A 550 -25.78 -5.00 5.93
C CYS A 550 -25.41 -3.56 6.31
N VAL A 551 -24.12 -3.28 6.30
CA VAL A 551 -23.49 -1.97 6.44
C VAL A 551 -22.69 -1.70 5.17
N PHE A 552 -22.57 -0.45 4.73
CA PHE A 552 -21.77 -0.10 3.55
C PHE A 552 -21.14 1.28 3.67
N ARG A 553 -20.08 1.54 2.90
CA ARG A 553 -19.44 2.86 2.88
C ARG A 553 -20.39 3.92 2.34
N ARG A 554 -20.43 5.09 2.99
CA ARG A 554 -21.21 6.23 2.50
C ARG A 554 -20.59 6.75 1.21
N VAL A 555 -21.32 6.59 0.11
CA VAL A 555 -20.92 7.08 -1.20
C VAL A 555 -22.04 7.86 -1.88
N ALA A 556 -21.66 8.88 -2.66
CA ALA A 556 -22.60 9.66 -3.46
C ALA A 556 -22.91 8.91 -4.77
N LEU A 557 -23.95 8.06 -4.75
CA LEU A 557 -24.41 7.40 -5.97
C LEU A 557 -24.97 8.43 -6.97
N PRO A 558 -24.73 8.25 -8.29
CA PRO A 558 -25.31 9.12 -9.31
C PRO A 558 -26.84 9.14 -9.26
N ALA A 559 -27.46 10.29 -9.57
CA ALA A 559 -28.92 10.41 -9.59
C ALA A 559 -29.60 9.38 -10.51
N ALA A 560 -28.98 9.04 -11.64
CA ALA A 560 -29.47 8.01 -12.55
C ALA A 560 -29.59 6.62 -11.89
N VAL A 561 -28.70 6.28 -10.96
CA VAL A 561 -28.77 5.01 -10.20
C VAL A 561 -29.98 5.04 -9.27
N TRP A 562 -30.20 6.14 -8.55
CA TRP A 562 -31.39 6.29 -7.71
C TRP A 562 -32.69 6.27 -8.52
N ASP A 563 -32.70 6.95 -9.66
CA ASP A 563 -33.87 6.98 -10.55
C ASP A 563 -34.19 5.59 -11.11
N GLN A 564 -33.17 4.82 -11.46
CA GLN A 564 -33.33 3.42 -11.86
C GLN A 564 -33.82 2.55 -10.68
N ALA A 565 -33.26 2.69 -9.47
CA ALA A 565 -33.70 1.96 -8.28
C ALA A 565 -35.19 2.20 -7.98
N LYS A 566 -35.67 3.45 -8.12
CA LYS A 566 -37.08 3.83 -7.95
C LYS A 566 -38.04 3.15 -8.95
N THR A 567 -37.52 2.59 -10.06
CA THR A 567 -38.34 1.81 -11.01
C THR A 567 -38.61 0.38 -10.54
N TYR A 568 -37.83 -0.14 -9.60
CA TYR A 568 -38.03 -1.47 -9.04
C TYR A 568 -39.06 -1.45 -7.91
N ARG A 569 -39.79 -2.57 -7.80
CA ARG A 569 -40.73 -2.84 -6.70
C ARG A 569 -40.22 -3.93 -5.76
N ILE A 570 -39.30 -4.78 -6.23
CA ILE A 570 -38.84 -5.97 -5.53
C ILE A 570 -37.33 -6.01 -5.48
N CYS A 571 -36.64 -5.84 -6.61
CA CYS A 571 -35.19 -6.07 -6.71
C CYS A 571 -34.35 -4.78 -6.60
N GLY A 572 -34.94 -3.67 -6.17
CA GLY A 572 -34.25 -2.38 -6.16
C GLY A 572 -33.10 -2.32 -5.15
N ASP A 573 -33.19 -3.09 -4.07
CA ASP A 573 -32.10 -3.27 -3.10
C ASP A 573 -30.94 -4.05 -3.71
N TRP A 574 -31.20 -5.17 -4.40
CA TRP A 574 -30.19 -5.96 -5.11
C TRP A 574 -29.49 -5.14 -6.20
N PHE A 575 -30.25 -4.32 -6.93
CA PHE A 575 -29.70 -3.36 -7.87
C PHE A 575 -28.77 -2.35 -7.17
N LEU A 576 -29.18 -1.78 -6.03
CA LEU A 576 -28.34 -0.87 -5.27
C LEU A 576 -27.08 -1.56 -4.72
N TYR A 577 -27.16 -2.81 -4.24
CA TYR A 577 -25.99 -3.57 -3.81
C TYR A 577 -24.97 -3.76 -4.92
N LEU A 578 -25.41 -3.97 -6.17
CA LEU A 578 -24.52 -4.03 -7.35
C LEU A 578 -23.74 -2.73 -7.57
N HIS A 579 -24.35 -1.58 -7.27
CA HIS A 579 -23.70 -0.28 -7.39
C HIS A 579 -22.85 0.09 -6.16
N LEU A 580 -23.31 -0.25 -4.96
CA LEU A 580 -22.62 0.00 -3.69
C LEU A 580 -21.37 -0.87 -3.56
N ALA A 581 -21.43 -2.13 -4.02
CA ALA A 581 -20.27 -3.01 -4.07
C ALA A 581 -19.12 -2.40 -4.90
N GLY A 582 -19.45 -1.57 -5.90
CA GLY A 582 -18.48 -0.94 -6.78
C GLY A 582 -17.54 -1.99 -7.39
N MET A 583 -16.28 -1.63 -7.58
CA MET A 583 -15.23 -2.58 -7.96
C MET A 583 -14.50 -3.18 -6.76
N GLY A 584 -15.14 -3.26 -5.58
CA GLY A 584 -14.50 -3.53 -4.30
C GLY A 584 -14.71 -4.95 -3.79
N GLN A 585 -14.44 -5.14 -2.50
CA GLN A 585 -14.70 -6.37 -1.76
C GLN A 585 -16.00 -6.30 -0.96
N ILE A 586 -16.60 -7.47 -0.75
CA ILE A 586 -17.75 -7.64 0.13
C ILE A 586 -17.39 -8.66 1.21
N THR A 587 -17.73 -8.33 2.46
CA THR A 587 -17.52 -9.21 3.61
C THR A 587 -18.84 -9.82 4.09
N PHE A 588 -18.83 -11.12 4.35
CA PHE A 588 -19.86 -11.83 5.12
C PHE A 588 -19.33 -12.13 6.53
N GLU A 589 -20.11 -11.84 7.57
CA GLU A 589 -19.79 -12.16 8.97
C GLU A 589 -20.93 -12.98 9.60
N PRO A 590 -20.78 -14.31 9.76
CA PRO A 590 -21.86 -15.17 10.26
C PRO A 590 -22.28 -14.88 11.71
N GLU A 591 -21.40 -14.29 12.52
CA GLU A 591 -21.70 -13.97 13.92
C GLU A 591 -22.52 -12.68 14.07
N ALA A 592 -22.55 -11.81 13.05
CA ALA A 592 -23.38 -10.61 13.04
C ALA A 592 -24.80 -11.01 12.63
N VAL A 593 -25.72 -11.19 13.59
CA VAL A 593 -27.05 -11.72 13.29
C VAL A 593 -28.10 -10.61 13.21
N SER A 594 -28.89 -10.64 12.12
CA SER A 594 -30.04 -9.76 11.88
C SER A 594 -31.31 -10.59 11.67
N TYR A 595 -32.46 -10.06 12.07
CA TYR A 595 -33.74 -10.77 12.08
C TYR A 595 -34.74 -10.09 11.15
N PHE A 596 -35.10 -10.80 10.09
CA PHE A 596 -36.10 -10.38 9.10
C PHE A 596 -37.49 -10.90 9.49
N ARG A 597 -38.39 -9.99 9.84
CA ARG A 597 -39.72 -10.28 10.35
C ARG A 597 -40.71 -10.61 9.24
N GLN A 598 -41.41 -11.73 9.41
CA GLN A 598 -42.45 -12.21 8.51
C GLN A 598 -43.85 -11.93 9.09
N HIS A 599 -44.59 -11.04 8.44
CA HIS A 599 -45.98 -10.66 8.71
C HIS A 599 -46.81 -10.53 7.41
N GLY A 600 -48.14 -10.55 7.51
CA GLY A 600 -49.04 -10.53 6.33
C GLY A 600 -49.01 -9.28 5.44
N ARG A 601 -48.06 -8.36 5.66
CA ARG A 601 -47.83 -7.16 4.84
C ARG A 601 -46.46 -7.14 4.15
N ASN A 602 -45.61 -8.17 4.30
CA ASN A 602 -44.36 -8.23 3.52
C ASN A 602 -44.68 -8.23 2.02
N THR A 603 -43.93 -7.45 1.26
CA THR A 603 -44.12 -7.23 -0.18
C THR A 603 -43.78 -8.46 -1.03
N SER A 604 -42.88 -9.35 -0.58
CA SER A 604 -42.27 -10.37 -1.43
C SER A 604 -43.21 -11.52 -1.83
N VAL A 605 -43.98 -12.08 -0.90
CA VAL A 605 -44.73 -13.33 -1.13
C VAL A 605 -45.97 -13.15 -2.01
N SER A 606 -46.60 -11.98 -1.96
CA SER A 606 -47.80 -11.68 -2.75
C SER A 606 -47.51 -11.37 -4.22
N ASN A 607 -46.24 -11.11 -4.57
CA ASN A 607 -45.82 -10.64 -5.88
C ASN A 607 -45.36 -11.75 -6.83
N PHE A 608 -45.16 -12.98 -6.35
CA PHE A 608 -44.63 -14.07 -7.18
C PHE A 608 -45.50 -14.42 -8.41
N THR A 609 -46.78 -14.06 -8.40
CA THR A 609 -47.71 -14.30 -9.53
C THR A 609 -47.79 -13.11 -10.50
N LYS A 610 -46.95 -12.08 -10.33
CA LYS A 610 -46.98 -10.84 -11.12
C LYS A 610 -45.83 -10.86 -12.13
N LYS A 611 -46.10 -10.52 -13.39
CA LYS A 611 -45.10 -10.50 -14.46
C LYS A 611 -43.86 -9.64 -14.10
N TYR A 612 -44.07 -8.48 -13.47
CA TYR A 612 -42.96 -7.60 -13.09
C TYR A 612 -41.96 -8.23 -12.11
N TYR A 613 -42.35 -9.25 -11.34
CA TYR A 613 -41.41 -10.00 -10.50
C TYR A 613 -40.30 -10.61 -11.36
N TYR A 614 -40.68 -11.30 -12.44
CA TYR A 614 -39.76 -11.96 -13.34
C TYR A 614 -38.99 -10.93 -14.19
N ASP A 615 -39.66 -9.88 -14.66
CA ASP A 615 -39.01 -8.80 -15.43
C ASP A 615 -37.90 -8.11 -14.63
N GLU A 616 -38.13 -7.84 -13.34
CA GLU A 616 -37.11 -7.22 -12.47
C GLU A 616 -35.91 -8.15 -12.23
N HIS A 617 -36.13 -9.46 -12.05
CA HIS A 617 -35.05 -10.43 -11.88
C HIS A 617 -34.19 -10.55 -13.15
N ILE A 618 -34.81 -10.60 -14.33
CA ILE A 618 -34.05 -10.62 -15.59
C ILE A 618 -33.24 -9.34 -15.77
N ARG A 619 -33.80 -8.16 -15.44
CA ARG A 619 -33.05 -6.90 -15.46
C ARG A 619 -31.84 -6.92 -14.50
N ILE A 620 -31.94 -7.58 -13.35
CA ILE A 620 -30.78 -7.77 -12.46
C ILE A 620 -29.74 -8.67 -13.12
N LEU A 621 -30.15 -9.80 -13.69
CA LEU A 621 -29.23 -10.71 -14.37
C LEU A 621 -28.48 -10.00 -15.50
N GLU A 622 -29.17 -9.24 -16.34
CA GLU A 622 -28.58 -8.43 -17.41
C GLU A 622 -27.58 -7.41 -16.86
N ALA A 623 -27.94 -6.70 -15.78
CA ALA A 623 -27.04 -5.72 -15.15
C ALA A 623 -25.78 -6.38 -14.56
N VAL A 624 -25.92 -7.55 -13.94
CA VAL A 624 -24.79 -8.31 -13.38
C VAL A 624 -23.88 -8.83 -14.49
N ILE A 625 -24.44 -9.35 -15.60
CA ILE A 625 -23.67 -9.81 -16.76
C ILE A 625 -22.91 -8.64 -17.39
N ALA A 626 -23.60 -7.52 -17.66
CA ALA A 626 -23.02 -6.33 -18.27
C ALA A 626 -21.81 -5.84 -17.46
N ARG A 627 -21.93 -5.83 -16.13
CA ARG A 627 -20.90 -5.32 -15.22
C ARG A 627 -19.72 -6.27 -14.98
N TRP A 628 -19.99 -7.55 -14.79
CA TRP A 628 -18.99 -8.51 -14.28
C TRP A 628 -18.63 -9.64 -15.24
N GLY A 629 -19.47 -9.95 -16.22
CA GLY A 629 -19.27 -11.12 -17.08
C GLY A 629 -19.27 -12.42 -16.30
N ILE A 630 -20.37 -12.72 -15.60
CA ILE A 630 -20.50 -13.94 -14.77
C ILE A 630 -20.52 -15.21 -15.61
N SER A 631 -20.15 -16.35 -15.04
CA SER A 631 -20.06 -17.64 -15.72
C SER A 631 -21.41 -18.18 -16.21
N GLU A 632 -21.39 -18.99 -17.27
CA GLU A 632 -22.61 -19.67 -17.76
C GLU A 632 -23.26 -20.53 -16.66
N ALA A 633 -22.47 -21.19 -15.83
CA ALA A 633 -22.96 -22.01 -14.72
C ALA A 633 -23.81 -21.20 -13.73
N THR A 634 -23.36 -19.99 -13.38
CA THR A 634 -24.08 -19.08 -12.49
C THR A 634 -25.37 -18.57 -13.12
N ARG A 635 -25.32 -18.17 -14.41
CA ARG A 635 -26.51 -17.72 -15.16
C ARG A 635 -27.57 -18.81 -15.25
N ARG A 636 -27.15 -20.03 -15.58
CA ARG A 636 -28.03 -21.20 -15.63
C ARG A 636 -28.68 -21.45 -14.28
N LYS A 637 -27.89 -21.45 -13.20
CA LYS A 637 -28.41 -21.62 -11.84
C LYS A 637 -29.41 -20.55 -11.43
N PHE A 638 -29.19 -19.28 -11.81
CA PHE A 638 -30.16 -18.20 -11.60
C PHE A 638 -31.47 -18.46 -12.35
N LEU A 639 -31.38 -18.76 -13.66
CA LEU A 639 -32.54 -18.96 -14.52
C LEU A 639 -33.36 -20.20 -14.10
N ASP A 640 -32.70 -21.30 -13.75
CA ASP A 640 -33.34 -22.53 -13.27
C ASP A 640 -34.14 -22.26 -11.98
N LYS A 641 -33.58 -21.50 -11.03
CA LYS A 641 -34.32 -21.11 -9.82
C LYS A 641 -35.51 -20.23 -10.13
N LEU A 642 -35.35 -19.26 -11.04
CA LEU A 642 -36.42 -18.36 -11.43
C LEU A 642 -37.56 -19.14 -12.12
N LYS A 643 -37.20 -20.13 -12.96
CA LYS A 643 -38.13 -21.07 -13.60
C LYS A 643 -38.87 -21.95 -12.59
N ILE A 644 -38.17 -22.55 -11.62
CA ILE A 644 -38.81 -23.34 -10.54
C ILE A 644 -39.83 -22.48 -9.79
N GLN A 645 -39.51 -21.21 -9.51
CA GLN A 645 -40.46 -20.28 -8.88
C GLN A 645 -41.66 -19.97 -9.80
N TYR A 646 -41.42 -19.79 -11.10
CA TYR A 646 -42.44 -19.57 -12.13
C TYR A 646 -43.44 -20.73 -12.21
N GLU A 647 -42.94 -21.97 -12.24
CA GLU A 647 -43.75 -23.19 -12.26
C GLU A 647 -44.50 -23.40 -10.94
N ARG A 648 -43.83 -23.21 -9.79
CA ARG A 648 -44.43 -23.38 -8.46
C ARG A 648 -45.64 -22.47 -8.23
N THR A 649 -45.66 -21.31 -8.87
CA THR A 649 -46.76 -20.34 -8.78
C THR A 649 -47.81 -20.48 -9.87
N ALA A 650 -47.67 -21.48 -10.75
CA ALA A 650 -48.50 -21.69 -11.93
C ALA A 650 -48.58 -20.43 -12.83
N SER A 651 -47.50 -19.65 -12.87
CA SER A 651 -47.41 -18.43 -13.68
C SER A 651 -47.36 -18.73 -15.17
N ASP A 652 -46.98 -19.96 -15.55
CA ASP A 652 -47.05 -20.50 -16.91
C ASP A 652 -48.45 -20.44 -17.52
N ARG A 653 -49.48 -20.66 -16.69
CA ARG A 653 -50.89 -20.54 -17.09
C ARG A 653 -51.31 -19.09 -17.34
N LEU A 654 -50.58 -18.12 -16.79
CA LEU A 654 -50.89 -16.70 -16.89
C LEU A 654 -50.15 -16.02 -18.03
N PHE A 655 -48.87 -16.37 -18.24
CA PHE A 655 -48.00 -15.66 -19.19
C PHE A 655 -47.35 -16.57 -20.25
N GLY A 656 -47.68 -17.86 -20.29
CA GLY A 656 -47.09 -18.83 -21.22
C GLY A 656 -45.83 -19.51 -20.66
N PRO A 657 -45.17 -20.40 -21.41
CA PRO A 657 -43.95 -21.07 -20.95
C PRO A 657 -42.85 -20.06 -20.65
N PHE A 658 -42.02 -20.35 -19.64
CA PHE A 658 -40.97 -19.44 -19.17
C PHE A 658 -40.00 -19.04 -20.29
N GLU A 659 -39.64 -20.00 -21.14
CA GLU A 659 -38.75 -19.83 -22.29
C GLU A 659 -39.33 -18.95 -23.40
N ALA A 660 -40.64 -18.67 -23.38
CA ALA A 660 -41.25 -17.72 -24.32
C ALA A 660 -41.26 -16.28 -23.78
N LEU A 661 -40.95 -16.07 -22.49
CA LEU A 661 -40.91 -14.74 -21.88
C LEU A 661 -39.59 -14.03 -22.11
N TYR A 662 -38.49 -14.78 -22.15
CA TYR A 662 -37.14 -14.26 -22.27
C TYR A 662 -36.30 -15.19 -23.15
N ASP A 663 -35.39 -14.61 -23.91
CA ASP A 663 -34.46 -15.36 -24.76
C ASP A 663 -33.38 -16.01 -23.89
N TYR A 664 -33.62 -17.27 -23.54
CA TYR A 664 -32.78 -18.07 -22.64
C TYR A 664 -31.35 -18.22 -23.17
N ASP A 665 -31.22 -18.50 -24.48
CA ASP A 665 -29.92 -18.70 -25.11
C ASP A 665 -29.16 -17.38 -25.22
N ALA A 666 -29.84 -16.27 -25.51
CA ALA A 666 -29.21 -14.94 -25.51
C ALA A 666 -28.70 -14.54 -24.12
N LEU A 667 -29.45 -14.83 -23.05
CA LEU A 667 -29.00 -14.56 -21.67
C LEU A 667 -27.80 -15.42 -21.26
N LEU A 668 -27.73 -16.67 -21.73
CA LEU A 668 -26.56 -17.52 -21.51
C LEU A 668 -25.35 -17.07 -22.33
N ALA A 669 -25.54 -16.55 -23.55
CA ALA A 669 -24.46 -16.09 -24.43
C ALA A 669 -24.02 -14.64 -24.19
N ALA A 670 -24.74 -13.87 -23.37
CA ALA A 670 -24.47 -12.45 -23.17
C ALA A 670 -23.04 -12.18 -22.63
N GLU A 671 -22.39 -11.15 -23.13
CA GLU A 671 -21.02 -10.81 -22.73
C GLU A 671 -20.98 -9.58 -21.82
N ARG A 672 -19.85 -9.42 -21.14
CA ARG A 672 -19.57 -8.22 -20.36
C ARG A 672 -19.48 -7.00 -21.28
N THR A 673 -20.11 -5.90 -20.88
CA THR A 673 -20.10 -4.64 -21.65
C THR A 673 -19.53 -3.46 -20.88
N GLU A 674 -19.38 -3.56 -19.55
CA GLU A 674 -18.76 -2.54 -18.71
C GLU A 674 -17.38 -3.02 -18.21
N PRO A 675 -16.26 -2.63 -18.87
CA PRO A 675 -14.94 -3.07 -18.46
C PRO A 675 -14.51 -2.44 -17.12
N HIS A 676 -13.77 -3.19 -16.32
CA HIS A 676 -13.13 -2.74 -15.09
C HIS A 676 -11.67 -2.41 -15.37
N ILE A 677 -11.29 -1.16 -15.16
CA ILE A 677 -9.90 -0.71 -15.28
C ILE A 677 -9.30 -0.62 -13.88
N GLN A 678 -8.24 -1.38 -13.61
CA GLN A 678 -7.54 -1.32 -12.33
C GLN A 678 -6.27 -0.49 -12.47
N PHE A 679 -6.18 0.57 -11.67
CA PHE A 679 -5.05 1.49 -11.65
C PHE A 679 -3.99 1.00 -10.67
N HIS A 680 -2.77 0.76 -11.15
CA HIS A 680 -1.64 0.33 -10.32
C HIS A 680 -0.72 1.52 -10.06
N PHE A 681 -0.44 1.81 -8.79
CA PHE A 681 0.36 2.97 -8.39
C PHE A 681 1.06 2.73 -7.05
N LEU A 682 1.97 3.63 -6.68
CA LEU A 682 2.80 3.46 -5.49
C LEU A 682 1.97 3.45 -4.21
N GLY A 683 1.07 4.42 -4.06
CA GLY A 683 0.31 4.65 -2.83
C GLY A 683 -0.01 6.13 -2.64
N PHE A 684 -0.57 6.49 -1.49
CA PHE A 684 -1.05 7.85 -1.21
C PHE A 684 0.05 8.79 -0.69
N GLN A 685 1.19 8.83 -1.37
CA GLN A 685 2.32 9.69 -1.02
C GLN A 685 2.27 11.03 -1.75
N LEU A 686 3.07 12.01 -1.29
CA LEU A 686 3.21 13.29 -1.98
C LEU A 686 4.07 13.13 -3.24
N GLY A 687 3.50 13.45 -4.40
CA GLY A 687 4.24 13.51 -5.66
C GLY A 687 3.33 13.56 -6.89
N GLY A 688 3.90 13.95 -8.03
CA GLY A 688 3.15 14.08 -9.28
C GLY A 688 2.71 12.74 -9.85
N GLY A 689 3.55 11.70 -9.70
CA GLY A 689 3.26 10.34 -10.15
C GLY A 689 2.19 9.64 -9.32
N GLU A 690 1.95 10.10 -8.08
CA GLU A 690 0.93 9.58 -7.17
C GLU A 690 -0.38 10.38 -7.26
N ILE A 691 -0.30 11.70 -7.39
CA ILE A 691 -1.48 12.58 -7.48
C ILE A 691 -2.17 12.47 -8.85
N PHE A 692 -1.42 12.34 -9.94
CA PHE A 692 -2.01 12.28 -11.28
C PHE A 692 -2.94 11.06 -11.49
N PRO A 693 -2.54 9.81 -11.16
CA PRO A 693 -3.41 8.64 -11.31
C PRO A 693 -4.72 8.78 -10.57
N ILE A 694 -4.70 9.35 -9.36
CA ILE A 694 -5.91 9.62 -8.56
C ILE A 694 -6.88 10.54 -9.31
N ASN A 695 -6.38 11.64 -9.87
CA ASN A 695 -7.22 12.58 -10.59
C ASN A 695 -7.74 12.01 -11.92
N LEU A 696 -6.94 11.20 -12.62
CA LEU A 696 -7.38 10.51 -13.83
C LEU A 696 -8.46 9.47 -13.50
N ALA A 697 -8.28 8.68 -12.44
CA ALA A 697 -9.25 7.70 -11.96
C ALA A 697 -10.59 8.36 -11.61
N ASN A 698 -10.56 9.49 -10.88
CA ASN A 698 -11.76 10.28 -10.57
C ASN A 698 -12.46 10.79 -11.84
N ALA A 699 -11.70 11.29 -12.82
CA ALA A 699 -12.25 11.81 -14.07
C ALA A 699 -12.90 10.71 -14.92
N LEU A 700 -12.31 9.51 -14.95
CA LEU A 700 -12.87 8.34 -15.62
C LEU A 700 -14.13 7.81 -14.89
N LEU A 701 -14.12 7.75 -13.56
CA LEU A 701 -15.30 7.40 -12.78
C LEU A 701 -16.46 8.38 -13.06
N ALA A 702 -16.19 9.68 -13.17
CA ALA A 702 -17.19 10.69 -13.52
C ALA A 702 -17.77 10.50 -14.93
N LYS A 703 -17.10 9.74 -15.81
CA LYS A 703 -17.59 9.32 -17.13
C LYS A 703 -18.35 7.98 -17.08
N GLY A 704 -18.50 7.37 -15.91
CA GLY A 704 -19.20 6.10 -15.73
C GLY A 704 -18.31 4.86 -15.89
N VAL A 705 -16.98 5.02 -15.90
CA VAL A 705 -16.04 3.89 -16.00
C VAL A 705 -15.95 3.17 -14.65
N ASN A 706 -15.90 1.85 -14.67
CA ASN A 706 -15.67 1.04 -13.48
C ASN A 706 -14.18 1.02 -13.15
N ILE A 707 -13.80 1.57 -12.00
CA ILE A 707 -12.41 1.77 -11.58
C ILE A 707 -12.16 1.16 -10.20
N SER A 708 -11.00 0.55 -10.01
CA SER A 708 -10.37 0.32 -8.70
C SER A 708 -8.90 0.73 -8.72
N MET A 709 -8.32 0.92 -7.54
CA MET A 709 -6.88 1.18 -7.38
C MET A 709 -6.20 -0.05 -6.77
N LEU A 710 -4.95 -0.31 -7.14
CA LEU A 710 -4.03 -1.21 -6.46
C LEU A 710 -2.83 -0.38 -5.98
N ALA A 711 -2.69 -0.22 -4.67
CA ALA A 711 -1.59 0.51 -4.04
C ALA A 711 -0.52 -0.46 -3.53
N THR A 712 0.74 -0.27 -3.93
CA THR A 712 1.87 -1.08 -3.42
C THR A 712 2.37 -0.64 -2.04
N ASP A 713 1.97 0.53 -1.55
CA ASP A 713 2.29 1.04 -0.22
C ASP A 713 1.05 1.74 0.37
N LEU A 714 0.39 1.04 1.30
CA LEU A 714 -0.75 1.55 2.08
C LEU A 714 -0.36 1.96 3.50
N ILE A 715 0.94 2.00 3.81
CA ILE A 715 1.42 2.24 5.16
C ILE A 715 1.88 3.69 5.29
N ASN A 716 2.66 4.17 4.32
CA ASN A 716 3.11 5.56 4.27
C ASN A 716 2.09 6.45 3.57
N MET A 717 0.86 6.48 4.08
CA MET A 717 -0.22 7.28 3.50
C MET A 717 -0.19 8.72 4.01
N ASN A 718 -0.36 9.66 3.10
CA ASN A 718 -0.76 11.02 3.41
C ASN A 718 -2.28 11.12 3.32
N ASP A 719 -2.95 11.38 4.43
CA ASP A 719 -4.43 11.48 4.49
C ASP A 719 -4.98 12.55 3.53
N GLY A 720 -4.23 13.64 3.32
CA GLY A 720 -4.59 14.69 2.36
C GLY A 720 -4.59 14.20 0.92
N VAL A 721 -3.63 13.37 0.53
CA VAL A 721 -3.58 12.73 -0.80
C VAL A 721 -4.64 11.64 -0.92
N ARG A 722 -4.85 10.83 0.12
CA ARG A 722 -5.90 9.81 0.16
C ARG A 722 -7.29 10.40 -0.02
N ALA A 723 -7.54 11.56 0.57
CA ALA A 723 -8.80 12.29 0.46
C ALA A 723 -9.05 12.89 -0.94
N LEU A 724 -8.04 12.92 -1.83
CA LEU A 724 -8.24 13.32 -3.23
C LEU A 724 -8.98 12.24 -4.02
N LEU A 725 -8.83 10.96 -3.65
CA LEU A 725 -9.50 9.86 -4.35
C LEU A 725 -10.99 9.86 -4.01
N ASP A 726 -11.82 9.76 -5.05
CA ASP A 726 -13.26 9.62 -4.87
C ASP A 726 -13.55 8.36 -4.03
N PRO A 727 -14.30 8.47 -2.92
CA PRO A 727 -14.52 7.35 -2.00
C PRO A 727 -15.29 6.18 -2.61
N ARG A 728 -15.87 6.34 -3.81
CA ARG A 728 -16.45 5.24 -4.59
C ARG A 728 -15.41 4.31 -5.21
N ILE A 729 -14.15 4.73 -5.30
CA ILE A 729 -13.07 3.94 -5.88
C ILE A 729 -12.42 3.11 -4.76
N PRO A 730 -12.59 1.78 -4.78
CA PRO A 730 -11.98 0.91 -3.78
C PRO A 730 -10.48 0.79 -4.01
N VAL A 731 -9.73 0.56 -2.94
CA VAL A 731 -8.27 0.45 -2.98
C VAL A 731 -7.83 -0.92 -2.48
N TYR A 732 -7.35 -1.73 -3.40
CA TYR A 732 -6.70 -3.00 -3.11
C TYR A 732 -5.26 -2.79 -2.68
N SER A 733 -4.77 -3.70 -1.85
CA SER A 733 -3.36 -3.76 -1.48
C SER A 733 -2.56 -4.57 -2.52
N GLY A 734 -1.40 -4.07 -2.92
CA GLY A 734 -0.41 -4.82 -3.70
C GLY A 734 0.00 -6.11 -3.01
N LEU A 735 -0.09 -6.17 -1.69
CA LEU A 735 0.14 -7.39 -0.94
C LEU A 735 -0.91 -8.48 -1.25
N GLU A 736 -2.18 -8.10 -1.44
CA GLU A 736 -3.21 -9.08 -1.83
C GLU A 736 -2.89 -9.70 -3.19
N LEU A 737 -2.42 -8.89 -4.15
CA LEU A 737 -1.92 -9.36 -5.43
C LEU A 737 -0.73 -10.31 -5.27
N ALA A 738 0.25 -9.95 -4.43
CA ALA A 738 1.42 -10.79 -4.14
C ALA A 738 1.01 -12.15 -3.53
N MET A 739 0.01 -12.14 -2.66
CA MET A 739 -0.42 -13.31 -1.88
C MET A 739 -1.33 -14.27 -2.66
N ARG A 740 -2.33 -13.73 -3.39
CA ARG A 740 -3.21 -14.55 -4.25
C ARG A 740 -2.51 -15.02 -5.52
N GLY A 741 -1.45 -14.32 -5.93
CA GLY A 741 -0.88 -14.49 -7.25
C GLY A 741 -1.69 -13.74 -8.30
N ARG A 742 -1.02 -13.33 -9.39
CA ARG A 742 -1.60 -12.37 -10.33
C ARG A 742 -2.85 -12.87 -11.05
N ALA A 743 -2.87 -14.12 -11.49
CA ALA A 743 -3.97 -14.66 -12.28
C ALA A 743 -5.24 -14.71 -11.42
N ASP A 744 -5.16 -15.39 -10.29
CA ASP A 744 -6.27 -15.53 -9.35
C ASP A 744 -6.76 -14.18 -8.82
N PHE A 745 -5.86 -13.25 -8.52
CA PHE A 745 -6.25 -11.91 -8.06
C PHE A 745 -6.98 -11.12 -9.16
N LEU A 746 -6.42 -11.02 -10.36
CA LEU A 746 -7.00 -10.24 -11.45
C LEU A 746 -8.35 -10.81 -11.88
N ASP A 747 -8.47 -12.14 -11.90
CA ASP A 747 -9.72 -12.84 -12.23
C ASP A 747 -10.77 -12.66 -11.13
N ALA A 748 -10.39 -12.86 -9.86
CA ALA A 748 -11.30 -12.68 -8.74
C ALA A 748 -11.79 -11.23 -8.64
N ALA A 749 -10.93 -10.24 -8.85
CA ALA A 749 -11.29 -8.82 -8.90
C ALA A 749 -12.02 -8.41 -10.19
N GLY A 750 -12.13 -9.32 -11.17
CA GLY A 750 -12.80 -9.10 -12.44
C GLY A 750 -12.15 -7.97 -13.25
N VAL A 751 -10.82 -7.87 -13.26
CA VAL A 751 -10.07 -6.82 -13.96
C VAL A 751 -10.12 -7.07 -15.47
N SER A 752 -10.54 -6.06 -16.23
CA SER A 752 -10.56 -6.10 -17.70
C SER A 752 -9.29 -5.51 -18.30
N VAL A 753 -8.76 -4.44 -17.71
CA VAL A 753 -7.55 -3.75 -18.17
C VAL A 753 -6.72 -3.35 -16.97
N ILE A 754 -5.41 -3.59 -17.04
CA ILE A 754 -4.44 -3.10 -16.08
C ILE A 754 -3.91 -1.77 -16.59
N HIS A 755 -3.94 -0.75 -15.76
CA HIS A 755 -3.35 0.55 -16.07
C HIS A 755 -2.34 0.95 -14.99
N SER A 756 -1.06 0.80 -15.28
CA SER A 756 0.00 1.06 -14.31
C SER A 756 0.68 2.41 -14.50
N HIS A 757 1.12 2.96 -13.37
CA HIS A 757 1.79 4.25 -13.26
C HIS A 757 3.15 4.17 -12.57
N VAL A 758 3.56 3.01 -12.06
CA VAL A 758 4.83 2.85 -11.36
C VAL A 758 5.48 1.50 -11.65
N ALA A 759 6.77 1.55 -11.93
CA ALA A 759 7.59 0.37 -12.23
C ALA A 759 7.51 -0.74 -11.16
N ALA A 760 7.40 -0.36 -9.88
CA ALA A 760 7.31 -1.31 -8.78
C ALA A 760 6.04 -2.17 -8.85
N SER A 761 4.88 -1.62 -9.24
CA SER A 761 3.67 -2.43 -9.41
C SER A 761 3.75 -3.31 -10.64
N ASP A 762 4.45 -2.88 -11.69
CA ASP A 762 4.64 -3.70 -12.89
C ASP A 762 5.48 -4.94 -12.61
N ALA A 763 6.51 -4.78 -11.78
CA ALA A 763 7.34 -5.89 -11.32
C ALA A 763 6.56 -6.85 -10.40
N LEU A 764 5.59 -6.36 -9.63
CA LEU A 764 4.70 -7.19 -8.80
C LEU A 764 3.82 -8.13 -9.62
N LEU A 765 3.53 -7.77 -10.88
CA LEU A 765 2.83 -8.66 -11.80
C LEU A 765 3.76 -9.73 -12.41
N ALA A 766 5.09 -9.59 -12.28
CA ALA A 766 6.05 -10.59 -12.73
C ALA A 766 6.24 -11.68 -11.66
N ASN A 767 5.43 -12.75 -11.73
CA ASN A 767 5.50 -13.90 -10.83
C ASN A 767 6.53 -14.96 -11.27
N ALA A 768 6.68 -16.01 -10.46
CA ALA A 768 7.69 -17.08 -10.57
C ALA A 768 7.68 -17.87 -11.88
N ASP A 769 6.55 -17.92 -12.57
CA ASP A 769 6.44 -18.62 -13.85
C ASP A 769 6.84 -17.73 -15.03
N MET A 770 6.96 -16.40 -14.84
CA MET A 770 7.14 -15.41 -15.90
C MET A 770 6.16 -15.60 -17.09
N ALA A 771 5.00 -16.20 -16.84
CA ALA A 771 4.01 -16.43 -17.87
C ALA A 771 3.38 -15.11 -18.32
N ASP A 772 2.96 -15.06 -19.57
CA ASP A 772 2.36 -13.85 -20.14
C ASP A 772 1.03 -13.51 -19.47
N ILE A 773 0.72 -12.22 -19.42
CA ILE A 773 -0.52 -11.72 -18.85
C ILE A 773 -1.63 -11.75 -19.92
N GLU A 774 -2.76 -12.35 -19.58
CA GLU A 774 -3.88 -12.48 -20.52
C GLU A 774 -4.66 -11.15 -20.69
N ARG A 775 -4.63 -10.30 -19.66
CA ARG A 775 -5.35 -9.03 -19.63
C ARG A 775 -4.63 -7.94 -20.43
N PRO A 776 -5.36 -7.09 -21.17
CA PRO A 776 -4.80 -5.87 -21.75
C PRO A 776 -4.07 -5.02 -20.71
N TYR A 777 -2.90 -4.52 -21.08
CA TYR A 777 -1.98 -3.87 -20.16
C TYR A 777 -1.46 -2.53 -20.73
N VAL A 778 -1.81 -1.45 -20.02
CA VAL A 778 -1.43 -0.08 -20.34
C VAL A 778 -0.48 0.44 -19.26
N VAL A 779 0.57 1.16 -19.66
CA VAL A 779 1.49 1.84 -18.74
C VAL A 779 1.55 3.32 -19.08
N THR A 780 1.47 4.19 -18.07
CA THR A 780 1.81 5.61 -18.19
C THR A 780 3.11 5.92 -17.46
N LEU A 781 4.12 6.39 -18.19
CA LEU A 781 5.47 6.61 -17.69
C LEU A 781 5.61 7.96 -16.96
N HIS A 782 5.89 7.90 -15.65
CA HIS A 782 6.20 9.09 -14.82
C HIS A 782 7.70 9.23 -14.48
N GLY A 783 8.55 8.33 -15.01
CA GLY A 783 10.01 8.32 -14.79
C GLY A 783 10.53 7.24 -13.83
N SER A 784 9.66 6.48 -13.16
CA SER A 784 10.05 5.41 -12.24
C SER A 784 10.86 4.29 -12.90
N TYR A 785 10.73 4.11 -14.21
CA TYR A 785 11.37 3.06 -14.99
C TYR A 785 12.89 3.19 -15.07
N VAL A 786 13.44 4.38 -14.84
CA VAL A 786 14.89 4.58 -14.69
C VAL A 786 15.43 3.74 -13.52
N GLY A 787 14.65 3.58 -12.45
CA GLY A 787 15.02 2.74 -11.30
C GLY A 787 14.97 1.23 -11.57
N LEU A 788 14.40 0.77 -12.69
CA LEU A 788 14.38 -0.66 -13.05
C LEU A 788 15.70 -1.16 -13.63
N GLU A 789 16.71 -0.30 -13.84
CA GLU A 789 18.04 -0.75 -14.27
C GLU A 789 18.69 -1.71 -13.27
N GLU A 790 18.35 -1.60 -12.00
CA GLU A 790 18.79 -2.49 -10.92
C GLU A 790 17.95 -3.76 -10.78
N ALA A 791 16.83 -3.88 -11.52
CA ALA A 791 15.95 -5.04 -11.44
C ALA A 791 16.48 -6.23 -12.27
N PRO A 792 16.17 -7.49 -11.88
CA PRO A 792 16.51 -8.67 -12.65
C PRO A 792 16.06 -8.55 -14.11
N LYS A 793 16.97 -8.86 -15.05
CA LYS A 793 16.71 -8.77 -16.50
C LYS A 793 15.43 -9.50 -16.92
N ALA A 794 15.14 -10.65 -16.32
CA ALA A 794 13.95 -11.43 -16.61
C ALA A 794 12.64 -10.67 -16.35
N ILE A 795 12.58 -9.87 -15.29
CA ILE A 795 11.42 -9.03 -14.96
C ILE A 795 11.28 -7.91 -15.98
N VAL A 796 12.38 -7.24 -16.32
CA VAL A 796 12.36 -6.17 -17.32
C VAL A 796 11.88 -6.69 -18.68
N ASP A 797 12.44 -7.81 -19.14
CA ASP A 797 12.02 -8.46 -20.39
C ASP A 797 10.54 -8.90 -20.34
N TRP A 798 10.08 -9.37 -19.18
CA TRP A 798 8.68 -9.76 -18.97
C TRP A 798 7.73 -8.56 -19.09
N ILE A 799 8.05 -7.44 -18.45
CA ILE A 799 7.24 -6.22 -18.53
C ILE A 799 7.17 -5.76 -19.99
N LEU A 800 8.32 -5.63 -20.66
CA LEU A 800 8.38 -5.18 -22.06
C LEU A 800 7.57 -6.06 -23.00
N ARG A 801 7.52 -7.38 -22.74
CA ARG A 801 6.75 -8.35 -23.54
C ARG A 801 5.24 -8.25 -23.33
N ASN A 802 4.79 -7.81 -22.16
CA ASN A 802 3.39 -7.90 -21.74
C ASN A 802 2.59 -6.60 -21.88
N VAL A 803 3.26 -5.45 -21.91
CA VAL A 803 2.58 -4.16 -22.06
C VAL A 803 2.14 -3.92 -23.51
N ASP A 804 0.85 -3.70 -23.72
CA ASP A 804 0.23 -3.49 -25.03
C ASP A 804 0.27 -2.00 -25.48
N HIS A 805 0.29 -1.07 -24.53
CA HIS A 805 0.26 0.36 -24.81
C HIS A 805 1.05 1.17 -23.77
N TRP A 806 2.02 1.96 -24.25
CA TRP A 806 2.88 2.83 -23.48
C TRP A 806 2.50 4.29 -23.70
N VAL A 807 2.03 4.95 -22.66
CA VAL A 807 1.82 6.39 -22.64
C VAL A 807 3.06 7.05 -22.03
N TYR A 808 3.64 8.04 -22.72
CA TYR A 808 4.82 8.75 -22.25
C TYR A 808 4.61 10.26 -22.22
N LEU A 809 5.24 10.93 -21.26
CA LEU A 809 5.08 12.38 -21.05
C LEU A 809 6.16 13.16 -21.80
N THR A 810 7.38 12.62 -21.85
CA THR A 810 8.56 13.28 -22.42
C THR A 810 9.43 12.30 -23.20
N GLY A 811 10.21 12.82 -24.16
CA GLY A 811 11.19 12.02 -24.90
C GLY A 811 12.17 11.29 -23.99
N ARG A 812 12.52 11.87 -22.83
CA ARG A 812 13.39 11.22 -21.83
C ARG A 812 12.83 9.90 -21.29
N ASN A 813 11.50 9.74 -21.26
CA ASN A 813 10.91 8.46 -20.84
C ASN A 813 11.21 7.33 -21.83
N LEU A 814 11.55 7.66 -23.08
CA LEU A 814 11.85 6.69 -24.12
C LEU A 814 13.30 6.18 -24.07
N GLU A 815 14.19 6.89 -23.38
CA GLU A 815 15.62 6.51 -23.23
C GLU A 815 15.76 5.10 -22.62
N PHE A 816 14.86 4.73 -21.71
CA PHE A 816 14.80 3.38 -21.13
C PHE A 816 14.66 2.27 -22.20
N PHE A 817 14.08 2.55 -23.36
CA PHE A 817 13.81 1.55 -24.40
C PHE A 817 14.89 1.49 -25.49
N GLU A 818 15.80 2.46 -25.58
CA GLU A 818 16.76 2.60 -26.70
C GLU A 818 17.66 1.37 -26.91
N HIS A 819 17.89 0.59 -25.85
CA HIS A 819 18.76 -0.58 -25.87
C HIS A 819 18.04 -1.87 -25.48
N ARG A 820 16.69 -1.86 -25.43
CA ARG A 820 15.89 -2.99 -24.96
C ARG A 820 14.88 -3.41 -26.05
N PRO A 821 14.78 -4.70 -26.38
CA PRO A 821 13.84 -5.16 -27.40
C PRO A 821 12.41 -5.03 -26.88
N VAL A 822 11.58 -4.27 -27.59
CA VAL A 822 10.13 -4.14 -27.35
C VAL A 822 9.39 -4.92 -28.45
N PRO A 823 8.30 -5.65 -28.14
CA PRO A 823 7.49 -6.33 -29.15
C PRO A 823 7.00 -5.38 -30.25
N SER A 824 6.96 -5.86 -31.50
CA SER A 824 6.52 -5.06 -32.65
C SER A 824 5.07 -4.57 -32.59
N GLY A 825 4.25 -5.16 -31.72
CA GLY A 825 2.85 -4.76 -31.48
C GLY A 825 2.66 -3.69 -30.41
N ALA A 826 3.70 -3.33 -29.65
CA ALA A 826 3.60 -2.32 -28.61
C ALA A 826 3.41 -0.92 -29.22
N VAL A 827 2.43 -0.17 -28.70
CA VAL A 827 2.16 1.21 -29.15
C VAL A 827 2.73 2.20 -28.16
N PHE A 828 3.36 3.26 -28.66
CA PHE A 828 3.86 4.39 -27.87
C PHE A 828 3.10 5.66 -28.22
N GLU A 829 2.42 6.27 -27.26
CA GLU A 829 1.64 7.48 -27.45
C GLU A 829 2.08 8.59 -26.48
N LYS A 830 2.38 9.79 -27.01
CA LYS A 830 2.69 10.95 -26.17
C LYS A 830 1.39 11.61 -25.71
N LEU A 831 1.13 11.60 -24.40
CA LEU A 831 0.01 12.36 -23.80
C LEU A 831 0.52 13.29 -22.70
N PRO A 832 -0.08 14.47 -22.52
CA PRO A 832 0.26 15.36 -21.42
C PRO A 832 -0.36 14.87 -20.09
N ASN A 833 0.24 15.24 -18.96
CA ASN A 833 -0.49 15.24 -17.69
C ASN A 833 -1.49 16.41 -17.66
N ALA A 834 -2.56 16.26 -16.89
CA ALA A 834 -3.55 17.31 -16.65
C ALA A 834 -3.91 17.35 -15.16
N MET A 835 -4.60 18.42 -14.75
CA MET A 835 -5.17 18.56 -13.41
C MET A 835 -6.63 19.02 -13.54
N PRO A 836 -7.55 18.56 -12.66
CA PRO A 836 -8.88 19.13 -12.63
C PRO A 836 -8.82 20.60 -12.16
N PRO A 837 -9.76 21.45 -12.59
CA PRO A 837 -9.87 22.79 -12.06
C PRO A 837 -10.23 22.75 -10.57
N ASP A 838 -9.62 23.63 -9.77
CA ASP A 838 -9.89 23.75 -8.33
C ASP A 838 -10.34 25.17 -7.95
N PRO A 839 -11.65 25.37 -7.68
CA PRO A 839 -12.18 26.67 -7.28
C PRO A 839 -11.93 27.01 -5.80
N ALA A 840 -11.39 26.08 -5.00
CA ALA A 840 -11.26 26.26 -3.56
C ALA A 840 -10.39 27.49 -3.22
N ALA A 841 -10.84 28.28 -2.25
CA ALA A 841 -10.03 29.37 -1.73
C ALA A 841 -8.96 28.83 -0.77
N PRO A 842 -7.76 29.41 -0.73
CA PRO A 842 -6.74 29.00 0.23
C PRO A 842 -7.16 29.36 1.65
N ARG A 843 -6.62 28.64 2.64
CA ARG A 843 -6.95 28.83 4.07
C ARG A 843 -6.45 30.15 4.66
N PHE A 844 -5.72 30.95 3.88
CA PHE A 844 -5.16 32.23 4.27
C PHE A 844 -5.42 33.28 3.17
N SER A 845 -5.23 34.55 3.50
CA SER A 845 -5.38 35.67 2.57
C SER A 845 -4.12 36.53 2.55
N ARG A 846 -3.98 37.39 1.52
CA ARG A 846 -2.93 38.43 1.51
C ARG A 846 -2.93 39.24 2.81
N LYS A 847 -4.12 39.63 3.30
CA LYS A 847 -4.27 40.41 4.54
C LYS A 847 -3.74 39.66 5.78
N SER A 848 -4.04 38.37 5.92
CA SER A 848 -3.58 37.59 7.09
C SER A 848 -2.06 37.35 7.09
N LEU A 849 -1.43 37.40 5.92
CA LEU A 849 0.04 37.33 5.77
C LEU A 849 0.71 38.72 5.81
N GLY A 850 -0.04 39.80 6.06
CA GLY A 850 0.52 41.16 6.04
C GLY A 850 0.91 41.68 4.65
N ILE A 851 0.42 41.03 3.58
CA ILE A 851 0.65 41.39 2.18
C ILE A 851 -0.38 42.45 1.75
N GLY A 852 0.10 43.58 1.24
CA GLY A 852 -0.73 44.66 0.71
C GLY A 852 -1.41 44.30 -0.62
N LYS A 853 -2.52 44.99 -0.93
CA LYS A 853 -3.27 44.77 -2.19
C LYS A 853 -2.43 45.03 -3.44
N THR A 854 -1.50 45.98 -3.35
CA THR A 854 -0.60 46.39 -4.43
C THR A 854 0.77 45.74 -4.33
N ASP A 855 1.00 44.81 -3.41
CA ASP A 855 2.29 44.13 -3.34
C ASP A 855 2.39 43.06 -4.43
N LEU A 856 3.61 42.67 -4.77
CA LEU A 856 3.91 41.61 -5.75
C LEU A 856 4.18 40.32 -5.00
N VAL A 857 3.50 39.25 -5.37
CA VAL A 857 3.60 37.95 -4.70
C VAL A 857 4.16 36.92 -5.68
N PHE A 858 5.33 36.38 -5.36
CA PHE A 858 5.90 35.23 -6.05
C PHE A 858 5.61 33.97 -5.23
N VAL A 859 5.37 32.84 -5.89
CA VAL A 859 5.07 31.58 -5.21
C VAL A 859 5.91 30.43 -5.75
N LEU A 860 6.44 29.60 -4.85
CA LEU A 860 7.04 28.30 -5.13
C LEU A 860 6.13 27.21 -4.56
N VAL A 861 5.68 26.29 -5.43
CA VAL A 861 4.86 25.13 -5.04
C VAL A 861 5.57 23.84 -5.40
N GLY A 862 5.82 22.98 -4.42
CA GLY A 862 6.37 21.64 -4.66
C GLY A 862 6.92 20.99 -3.39
N ARG A 863 7.41 19.75 -3.51
CA ARG A 863 8.11 19.07 -2.41
C ARG A 863 9.40 19.81 -2.07
N ALA A 864 9.70 19.94 -0.78
CA ALA A 864 10.93 20.55 -0.30
C ALA A 864 12.05 19.51 -0.23
N VAL A 865 12.60 19.13 -1.38
CA VAL A 865 13.74 18.22 -1.51
C VAL A 865 14.91 18.90 -2.24
N PRO A 866 16.15 18.39 -2.11
CA PRO A 866 17.30 18.88 -2.84
C PRO A 866 17.04 18.95 -4.34
N GLY A 867 17.57 19.98 -4.99
CA GLY A 867 17.33 20.24 -6.40
C GLY A 867 16.01 20.96 -6.72
N LYS A 868 14.97 20.95 -5.87
CA LYS A 868 13.71 21.70 -6.14
C LYS A 868 13.81 23.22 -5.96
N GLY A 869 14.99 23.74 -5.62
CA GLY A 869 15.27 25.18 -5.59
C GLY A 869 14.69 25.94 -4.39
N TRP A 870 14.35 25.26 -3.29
CA TRP A 870 13.85 25.90 -2.07
C TRP A 870 14.86 26.89 -1.46
N HIS A 871 16.12 26.48 -1.36
CA HIS A 871 17.20 27.36 -0.88
C HIS A 871 17.50 28.49 -1.88
N ILE A 872 17.54 28.18 -3.18
CA ILE A 872 17.77 29.14 -4.27
C ILE A 872 16.73 30.27 -4.24
N ALA A 873 15.45 29.94 -4.05
CA ALA A 873 14.38 30.92 -4.00
C ALA A 873 14.55 31.90 -2.82
N VAL A 874 14.89 31.39 -1.64
CA VAL A 874 15.13 32.23 -0.45
C VAL A 874 16.36 33.11 -0.65
N GLU A 875 17.46 32.57 -1.19
CA GLU A 875 18.69 33.31 -1.42
C GLU A 875 18.49 34.43 -2.45
N ALA A 876 17.76 34.16 -3.54
CA ALA A 876 17.38 35.19 -4.50
C ALA A 876 16.58 36.34 -3.83
N PHE A 877 15.61 36.02 -2.96
CA PHE A 877 14.84 37.04 -2.25
C PHE A 877 15.64 37.83 -1.21
N ARG A 878 16.70 37.25 -0.64
CA ARG A 878 17.65 37.95 0.24
C ARG A 878 18.51 38.95 -0.52
N GLN A 879 18.83 38.68 -1.79
CA GLN A 879 19.67 39.54 -2.64
C GLN A 879 18.86 40.64 -3.37
N LEU A 880 17.55 40.44 -3.55
CA LEU A 880 16.68 41.43 -4.19
C LEU A 880 16.35 42.61 -3.26
N PRO A 881 16.14 43.82 -3.81
CA PRO A 881 15.64 44.94 -3.03
C PRO A 881 14.21 44.63 -2.53
N ALA A 882 13.86 45.12 -1.33
CA ALA A 882 12.53 44.93 -0.74
C ALA A 882 11.36 45.47 -1.60
N ARG A 883 11.66 46.28 -2.62
CA ARG A 883 10.70 46.80 -3.59
C ARG A 883 11.22 46.70 -5.01
N LEU A 884 10.36 46.28 -5.94
CA LEU A 884 10.59 46.31 -7.38
C LEU A 884 9.49 47.14 -8.05
N ASN A 885 9.86 48.08 -8.93
CA ASN A 885 8.93 49.04 -9.55
C ASN A 885 8.00 49.73 -8.52
N GLY A 886 8.54 50.09 -7.36
CA GLY A 886 7.80 50.75 -6.28
C GLY A 886 6.87 49.85 -5.44
N ARG A 887 6.68 48.57 -5.80
CA ARG A 887 5.83 47.60 -5.10
C ARG A 887 6.68 46.73 -4.16
N LYS A 888 6.19 46.40 -2.96
CA LYS A 888 6.89 45.43 -2.10
C LYS A 888 6.81 44.04 -2.75
N ILE A 889 7.83 43.23 -2.56
CA ILE A 889 7.87 41.85 -3.07
C ILE A 889 7.73 40.86 -1.92
N HIS A 890 6.99 39.79 -2.13
CA HIS A 890 6.80 38.69 -1.20
C HIS A 890 7.05 37.34 -1.88
N LEU A 891 7.57 36.37 -1.13
CA LEU A 891 7.72 34.99 -1.56
C LEU A 891 6.83 34.08 -0.71
N LEU A 892 5.96 33.29 -1.34
CA LEU A 892 5.19 32.24 -0.71
C LEU A 892 5.84 30.88 -0.99
N MET A 893 6.21 30.16 0.06
CA MET A 893 6.81 28.83 0.00
C MET A 893 5.76 27.79 0.42
N VAL A 894 5.30 26.97 -0.54
CA VAL A 894 4.17 26.04 -0.38
C VAL A 894 4.64 24.60 -0.60
N GLY A 895 4.47 23.77 0.42
CA GLY A 895 4.93 22.38 0.47
C GLY A 895 5.71 22.06 1.74
N ASP A 896 6.19 20.83 1.83
CA ASP A 896 7.01 20.34 2.95
C ASP A 896 8.06 19.33 2.48
N GLY A 897 9.02 19.02 3.34
CA GLY A 897 10.14 18.10 3.07
C GLY A 897 11.45 18.51 3.75
N GLU A 898 12.49 17.71 3.57
CA GLU A 898 13.80 17.88 4.23
C GLU A 898 14.48 19.24 3.99
N SER A 899 14.22 19.87 2.83
CA SER A 899 14.77 21.19 2.50
C SER A 899 13.95 22.36 3.06
N ALA A 900 12.78 22.12 3.66
CA ALA A 900 11.91 23.18 4.17
C ALA A 900 12.51 23.87 5.41
N ALA A 901 12.99 23.09 6.38
CA ALA A 901 13.56 23.63 7.62
C ALA A 901 14.86 24.43 7.38
N PRO A 902 15.84 23.95 6.59
CA PRO A 902 17.02 24.74 6.22
C PRO A 902 16.66 26.03 5.48
N ALA A 903 15.72 25.99 4.53
CA ALA A 903 15.28 27.18 3.81
C ALA A 903 14.59 28.20 4.75
N ARG A 904 13.82 27.72 5.73
CA ARG A 904 13.18 28.57 6.75
C ARG A 904 14.20 29.25 7.65
N ALA A 905 15.24 28.53 8.07
CA ALA A 905 16.34 29.11 8.84
C ALA A 905 17.10 30.18 8.03
N LEU A 906 17.34 29.94 6.74
CA LEU A 906 17.95 30.93 5.86
C LEU A 906 17.09 32.19 5.68
N ALA A 907 15.76 32.08 5.79
CA ALA A 907 14.83 33.20 5.70
C ALA A 907 14.67 33.98 7.03
N GLU A 908 15.37 33.62 8.10
CA GLU A 908 15.24 34.29 9.39
C GLU A 908 15.53 35.80 9.28
N GLY A 909 14.64 36.62 9.84
CA GLY A 909 14.70 38.09 9.72
C GLY A 909 14.14 38.68 8.42
N GLN A 910 13.62 37.87 7.49
CA GLN A 910 12.99 38.34 6.23
C GLN A 910 11.45 38.28 6.30
N PRO A 911 10.75 39.36 6.71
CA PRO A 911 9.30 39.35 6.92
C PRO A 911 8.47 39.23 5.63
N ASN A 912 9.12 39.28 4.47
CA ASN A 912 8.50 39.14 3.16
C ASN A 912 8.53 37.71 2.60
N ILE A 913 9.17 36.76 3.28
CA ILE A 913 9.21 35.34 2.91
C ILE A 913 8.29 34.56 3.85
N HIS A 914 7.29 33.89 3.28
CA HIS A 914 6.22 33.20 4.03
C HIS A 914 6.28 31.71 3.76
N PHE A 915 6.43 30.91 4.81
CA PHE A 915 6.34 29.46 4.72
C PHE A 915 4.98 29.00 5.24
N VAL A 916 4.15 28.48 4.36
CA VAL A 916 2.77 28.07 4.68
C VAL A 916 2.61 26.55 4.83
N GLY A 917 3.69 25.79 4.65
CA GLY A 917 3.68 24.33 4.73
C GLY A 917 2.91 23.68 3.59
N TYR A 918 2.55 22.40 3.76
CA TYR A 918 1.68 21.70 2.81
C TYR A 918 0.29 22.36 2.74
N GLN A 919 -0.23 22.53 1.52
CA GLN A 919 -1.53 23.12 1.25
C GLN A 919 -2.22 22.30 0.16
N LYS A 920 -3.53 22.06 0.30
CA LYS A 920 -4.30 21.33 -0.72
C LYS A 920 -4.84 22.26 -1.81
N GLU A 921 -5.19 23.50 -1.46
CA GLU A 921 -5.83 24.48 -2.35
C GLU A 921 -4.81 25.26 -3.20
N VAL A 922 -3.97 24.55 -3.97
CA VAL A 922 -2.86 25.13 -4.75
C VAL A 922 -3.32 26.18 -5.75
N ASN A 923 -4.40 25.90 -6.51
CA ASN A 923 -5.01 26.86 -7.45
C ASN A 923 -5.45 28.15 -6.73
N GLY A 924 -6.00 28.00 -5.52
CA GLY A 924 -6.35 29.12 -4.66
C GLY A 924 -5.16 30.01 -4.30
N ILE A 925 -4.00 29.40 -4.01
CA ILE A 925 -2.77 30.14 -3.70
C ILE A 925 -2.22 30.81 -4.96
N LEU A 926 -2.27 30.14 -6.10
CA LEU A 926 -1.87 30.72 -7.39
C LEU A 926 -2.70 31.98 -7.72
N ARG A 927 -4.01 31.98 -7.46
CA ARG A 927 -4.87 33.19 -7.58
C ARG A 927 -4.49 34.33 -6.63
N LEU A 928 -3.82 34.04 -5.51
CA LEU A 928 -3.25 35.07 -4.63
C LEU A 928 -1.90 35.59 -5.10
N SER A 929 -1.31 34.99 -6.13
CA SER A 929 0.06 35.21 -6.56
C SER A 929 0.11 35.96 -7.89
N ASP A 930 1.16 36.75 -8.10
CA ASP A 930 1.39 37.51 -9.34
C ASP A 930 2.30 36.74 -10.31
N CYS A 931 3.12 35.82 -9.82
CA CYS A 931 4.04 35.00 -10.61
C CYS A 931 4.40 33.71 -9.85
N MET A 932 4.48 32.57 -10.53
CA MET A 932 5.06 31.35 -9.98
C MET A 932 6.54 31.27 -10.31
N ILE A 933 7.35 30.73 -9.40
CA ILE A 933 8.75 30.36 -9.65
C ILE A 933 8.92 28.86 -9.49
N LEU A 934 9.60 28.25 -10.46
CA LEU A 934 9.96 26.85 -10.49
C LEU A 934 11.46 26.71 -10.80
N PRO A 935 12.35 27.14 -9.87
CA PRO A 935 13.81 27.08 -10.04
C PRO A 935 14.36 25.67 -9.79
N THR A 936 13.68 24.66 -10.34
CA THR A 936 14.01 23.25 -10.17
C THR A 936 15.22 22.87 -11.01
N ARG A 937 16.16 22.17 -10.40
CA ARG A 937 17.28 21.45 -11.02
C ARG A 937 17.25 19.98 -10.60
N PHE A 938 16.09 19.51 -10.16
CA PHE A 938 15.89 18.13 -9.76
C PHE A 938 15.95 17.24 -11.01
N GLU A 939 16.87 16.29 -11.03
CA GLU A 939 17.14 15.47 -12.22
C GLU A 939 15.89 14.73 -12.72
N GLY A 940 15.01 14.27 -11.82
CA GLY A 940 13.77 13.60 -12.19
C GLY A 940 12.61 14.53 -12.61
N GLU A 941 12.83 15.83 -12.75
CA GLU A 941 11.77 16.76 -13.18
C GLU A 941 11.42 16.54 -14.66
N SER A 942 10.17 16.10 -14.91
CA SER A 942 9.70 15.80 -16.27
C SER A 942 8.48 16.63 -16.66
N TYR A 943 7.42 16.59 -15.84
CA TYR A 943 6.11 17.20 -16.15
C TYR A 943 5.42 17.78 -14.90
N PRO A 944 5.84 18.97 -14.41
CA PRO A 944 5.39 19.50 -13.12
C PRO A 944 3.89 19.82 -13.08
N LEU A 945 3.12 19.15 -12.20
CA LEU A 945 1.68 19.42 -12.07
C LEU A 945 1.37 20.84 -11.58
N CYS A 946 2.23 21.42 -10.75
CA CYS A 946 2.08 22.81 -10.30
C CYS A 946 2.19 23.82 -11.44
N LEU A 947 2.96 23.51 -12.50
CA LEU A 947 3.01 24.32 -13.71
C LEU A 947 1.68 24.25 -14.46
N VAL A 948 1.07 23.07 -14.59
CA VAL A 948 -0.29 22.93 -15.16
C VAL A 948 -1.28 23.82 -14.42
N GLN A 949 -1.29 23.78 -13.09
CA GLN A 949 -2.19 24.59 -12.26
C GLN A 949 -1.92 26.09 -12.43
N ALA A 950 -0.66 26.52 -12.54
CA ALA A 950 -0.32 27.92 -12.79
C ALA A 950 -0.87 28.41 -14.15
N LEU A 951 -0.76 27.59 -15.20
CA LEU A 951 -1.32 27.91 -16.51
C LEU A 951 -2.86 28.03 -16.46
N GLN A 952 -3.52 27.09 -15.78
CA GLN A 952 -4.97 27.09 -15.57
C GLN A 952 -5.46 28.35 -14.83
N GLU A 953 -4.72 28.82 -13.82
CA GLU A 953 -5.02 30.07 -13.10
C GLU A 953 -4.44 31.32 -13.79
N HIS A 954 -3.85 31.16 -14.98
CA HIS A 954 -3.29 32.23 -15.81
C HIS A 954 -2.13 32.99 -15.14
N VAL A 955 -1.39 32.30 -14.26
CA VAL A 955 -0.26 32.85 -13.54
C VAL A 955 1.01 32.71 -14.39
N PRO A 956 1.70 33.83 -14.72
CA PRO A 956 3.01 33.78 -15.38
C PRO A 956 4.04 32.99 -14.58
N VAL A 957 4.97 32.32 -15.27
CA VAL A 957 5.94 31.42 -14.62
C VAL A 957 7.39 31.79 -14.94
N ILE A 958 8.26 31.76 -13.95
CA ILE A 958 9.72 31.67 -14.15
C ILE A 958 10.11 30.22 -13.88
N ALA A 959 10.69 29.51 -14.85
CA ALA A 959 11.03 28.11 -14.67
C ALA A 959 12.37 27.75 -15.33
N THR A 960 13.07 26.77 -14.78
CA THR A 960 14.25 26.18 -15.43
C THR A 960 13.85 25.41 -16.68
N ASP A 961 14.63 25.52 -17.76
CA ASP A 961 14.43 24.74 -18.98
C ASP A 961 14.96 23.30 -18.78
N ILE A 962 14.13 22.45 -18.17
CA ILE A 962 14.39 21.04 -17.92
C ILE A 962 13.10 20.24 -18.19
N GLY A 963 13.25 19.02 -18.73
CA GLY A 963 12.11 18.17 -19.09
C GLY A 963 11.21 18.81 -20.14
N GLU A 964 9.88 18.80 -19.93
CA GLU A 964 8.91 19.38 -20.87
C GLU A 964 8.52 20.82 -20.52
N ILE A 965 9.15 21.47 -19.53
CA ILE A 965 8.74 22.79 -19.02
C ILE A 965 8.62 23.84 -20.13
N SER A 966 9.63 23.96 -21.01
CA SER A 966 9.60 24.91 -22.13
C SER A 966 8.46 24.63 -23.11
N HIS A 967 8.15 23.36 -23.39
CA HIS A 967 7.03 22.98 -24.25
C HIS A 967 5.68 23.22 -23.57
N MET A 968 5.60 23.02 -22.24
CA MET A 968 4.38 23.25 -21.46
C MET A 968 4.01 24.73 -21.39
N MET A 969 5.02 25.60 -21.31
CA MET A 969 4.86 27.05 -21.27
C MET A 969 4.62 27.68 -22.64
N ARG A 970 4.63 26.90 -23.73
CA ARG A 970 4.61 27.42 -25.10
C ARG A 970 3.27 27.22 -25.81
N HIS A 971 2.76 28.33 -26.34
CA HIS A 971 1.66 28.35 -27.30
C HIS A 971 2.15 29.07 -28.56
N GLU A 972 2.17 28.34 -29.68
CA GLU A 972 2.84 28.78 -30.92
C GLU A 972 4.29 29.19 -30.63
N ASP A 973 4.70 30.42 -30.94
CA ASP A 973 6.05 30.93 -30.69
C ASP A 973 6.17 31.71 -29.37
N GLN A 974 5.09 31.81 -28.58
CA GLN A 974 5.04 32.62 -27.36
C GLN A 974 5.19 31.76 -26.10
N LEU A 975 5.90 32.29 -25.11
CA LEU A 975 6.03 31.70 -23.77
C LEU A 975 5.05 32.34 -22.79
N SER A 976 4.55 31.55 -21.84
CA SER A 976 3.75 31.98 -20.70
C SER A 976 4.60 32.53 -19.54
N GLY A 977 5.85 32.90 -19.81
CA GLY A 977 6.78 33.35 -18.79
C GLY A 977 8.24 33.39 -19.25
N LEU A 978 9.17 33.27 -18.29
CA LEU A 978 10.62 33.30 -18.53
C LEU A 978 11.24 31.94 -18.25
N LEU A 979 12.12 31.50 -19.16
CA LEU A 979 12.94 30.31 -18.97
C LEU A 979 14.30 30.69 -18.40
N LEU A 980 14.78 29.88 -17.47
CA LEU A 980 16.13 29.93 -16.92
C LEU A 980 16.94 28.78 -17.51
N ASP A 981 18.17 29.06 -17.91
CA ASP A 981 19.10 28.01 -18.30
C ASP A 981 19.43 27.12 -17.09
N TYR A 982 19.63 25.82 -17.34
CA TYR A 982 20.12 24.92 -16.30
C TYR A 982 21.58 25.24 -15.98
N VAL A 983 21.86 25.64 -14.73
CA VAL A 983 23.20 25.98 -14.24
C VAL A 983 23.47 25.28 -12.91
N GLU A 984 24.57 24.52 -12.81
CA GLU A 984 24.95 23.81 -11.58
C GLU A 984 25.45 24.75 -10.48
N GLU A 985 26.15 25.83 -10.84
CA GLU A 985 26.67 26.81 -9.89
C GLU A 985 25.54 27.65 -9.28
N ASP A 986 25.33 27.51 -7.97
CA ASP A 986 24.25 28.18 -7.23
C ASP A 986 24.27 29.70 -7.39
N ASP A 987 25.43 30.35 -7.26
CA ASP A 987 25.54 31.80 -7.34
C ASP A 987 25.14 32.32 -8.74
N ALA A 988 25.54 31.63 -9.81
CA ALA A 988 25.16 31.98 -11.17
C ALA A 988 23.65 31.77 -11.41
N PHE A 989 23.10 30.70 -10.86
CA PHE A 989 21.69 30.39 -10.97
C PHE A 989 20.82 31.38 -10.19
N VAL A 990 21.22 31.74 -8.96
CA VAL A 990 20.57 32.79 -8.14
C VAL A 990 20.59 34.13 -8.87
N ARG A 991 21.71 34.54 -9.48
CA ARG A 991 21.79 35.78 -10.28
C ARG A 991 20.77 35.78 -11.43
N SER A 992 20.64 34.66 -12.13
CA SER A 992 19.69 34.49 -13.24
C SER A 992 18.24 34.56 -12.76
N LEU A 993 17.92 33.92 -11.63
CA LEU A 993 16.61 33.99 -11.00
C LEU A 993 16.26 35.42 -10.54
N CYS A 994 17.21 36.14 -9.91
CA CYS A 994 17.04 37.54 -9.52
C CYS A 994 16.73 38.44 -10.74
N ALA A 995 17.44 38.25 -11.85
CA ALA A 995 17.20 38.98 -13.09
C ALA A 995 15.81 38.69 -13.68
N ALA A 996 15.37 37.43 -13.65
CA ALA A 996 14.03 37.04 -14.10
C ALA A 996 12.92 37.61 -13.19
N ILE A 997 13.07 37.55 -11.87
CA ILE A 997 12.14 38.16 -10.90
C ILE A 997 12.03 39.67 -11.12
N THR A 998 13.15 40.34 -11.39
CA THR A 998 13.18 41.77 -11.69
C THR A 998 12.42 42.09 -12.98
N GLN A 999 12.60 41.29 -14.03
CA GLN A 999 11.83 41.44 -15.28
C GLN A 999 10.34 41.20 -15.08
N MET A 1000 9.98 40.22 -14.24
CA MET A 1000 8.59 39.95 -13.86
C MET A 1000 7.99 41.02 -12.96
N ALA A 1001 8.71 42.07 -12.53
CA ALA A 1001 8.11 43.21 -11.84
C ALA A 1001 7.34 44.16 -12.79
N ASP A 1002 7.57 44.08 -14.10
CA ASP A 1002 6.84 44.82 -15.13
C ASP A 1002 5.40 44.30 -15.30
N PRO A 1003 4.35 45.13 -15.06
CA PRO A 1003 2.97 44.72 -15.20
C PRO A 1003 2.55 44.36 -16.63
N ASP A 1004 3.06 45.06 -17.65
CA ASP A 1004 2.67 44.80 -19.05
C ASP A 1004 3.24 43.48 -19.52
N ARG A 1005 4.48 43.19 -19.10
CA ARG A 1005 5.13 41.92 -19.38
C ARG A 1005 4.42 40.74 -18.72
N ARG A 1006 4.04 40.87 -17.44
CA ARG A 1006 3.22 39.85 -16.76
C ARG A 1006 1.86 39.65 -17.42
N ALA A 1007 1.20 40.73 -17.84
CA ALA A 1007 -0.10 40.64 -18.53
C ALA A 1007 0.00 39.88 -19.86
N GLY A 1008 1.04 40.14 -20.65
CA GLY A 1008 1.33 39.38 -21.87
C GLY A 1008 1.53 37.89 -21.59
N PHE A 1009 2.36 37.55 -20.60
CA PHE A 1009 2.57 36.16 -20.20
C PHE A 1009 1.32 35.46 -19.66
N ALA A 1010 0.46 36.17 -18.92
CA ALA A 1010 -0.81 35.63 -18.42
C ALA A 1010 -1.77 35.27 -19.56
N GLN A 1011 -1.80 36.07 -20.63
CA GLN A 1011 -2.60 35.77 -21.82
C GLN A 1011 -2.10 34.50 -22.52
N THR A 1012 -0.79 34.32 -22.65
CA THR A 1012 -0.20 33.09 -23.19
C THR A 1012 -0.44 31.89 -22.25
N ALA A 1013 -0.34 32.07 -20.93
CA ALA A 1013 -0.64 31.04 -19.93
C ALA A 1013 -2.07 30.49 -20.10
N LYS A 1014 -3.04 31.38 -20.31
CA LYS A 1014 -4.43 31.03 -20.62
C LYS A 1014 -4.57 30.21 -21.91
N ALA A 1015 -3.79 30.52 -22.94
CA ALA A 1015 -3.79 29.75 -24.19
C ALA A 1015 -3.16 28.36 -24.00
N CYS A 1016 -2.07 28.25 -23.23
CA CYS A 1016 -1.44 26.97 -22.88
C CYS A 1016 -2.38 26.07 -22.06
N ALA A 1017 -3.16 26.65 -21.13
CA ALA A 1017 -4.06 25.94 -20.23
C ALA A 1017 -5.05 24.99 -20.94
N GLN A 1018 -5.46 25.32 -22.17
CA GLN A 1018 -6.41 24.52 -22.96
C GLN A 1018 -5.90 23.11 -23.28
N ARG A 1019 -4.58 22.89 -23.24
CA ARG A 1019 -3.95 21.58 -23.45
C ARG A 1019 -4.11 20.64 -22.26
N TYR A 1020 -4.41 21.19 -21.07
CA TYR A 1020 -4.35 20.51 -19.78
C TYR A 1020 -5.71 20.28 -19.15
N ASP A 1021 -6.72 20.03 -19.99
CA ASP A 1021 -8.07 19.71 -19.54
C ASP A 1021 -8.18 18.23 -19.16
N MET A 1022 -8.48 17.96 -17.88
CA MET A 1022 -8.55 16.59 -17.35
C MET A 1022 -9.70 15.79 -17.99
N ALA A 1023 -10.83 16.41 -18.31
CA ALA A 1023 -11.95 15.70 -18.93
C ALA A 1023 -11.63 15.25 -20.35
N ARG A 1024 -10.89 16.07 -21.12
CA ARG A 1024 -10.38 15.72 -22.44
C ARG A 1024 -9.32 14.61 -22.35
N LEU A 1025 -8.42 14.68 -21.37
CA LEU A 1025 -7.41 13.65 -21.16
C LEU A 1025 -8.07 12.29 -20.83
N ALA A 1026 -9.09 12.27 -19.97
CA ALA A 1026 -9.84 11.06 -19.66
C ALA A 1026 -10.50 10.43 -20.91
N MET A 1027 -10.99 11.24 -21.86
CA MET A 1027 -11.51 10.74 -23.14
C MET A 1027 -10.41 10.10 -24.02
N ASN A 1028 -9.17 10.59 -23.96
CA ASN A 1028 -8.06 9.96 -24.68
C ASN A 1028 -7.75 8.59 -24.09
N TYR A 1029 -7.74 8.46 -22.76
CA TYR A 1029 -7.54 7.16 -22.11
C TYR A 1029 -8.68 6.18 -22.36
N LEU A 1030 -9.94 6.65 -22.40
CA LEU A 1030 -11.09 5.82 -22.80
C LEU A 1030 -10.87 5.20 -24.18
N ARG A 1031 -10.45 6.01 -25.17
CA ARG A 1031 -10.10 5.52 -26.51
C ARG A 1031 -9.00 4.47 -26.45
N ILE A 1032 -7.94 4.70 -25.66
CA ILE A 1032 -6.85 3.72 -25.49
C ILE A 1032 -7.38 2.39 -24.94
N TYR A 1033 -8.25 2.43 -23.93
CA TYR A 1033 -8.85 1.22 -23.35
C TYR A 1033 -9.68 0.44 -24.37
N ASP A 1034 -10.53 1.13 -25.15
CA ASP A 1034 -11.33 0.51 -26.21
C ASP A 1034 -10.43 -0.13 -27.28
N GLU A 1035 -9.35 0.54 -27.67
CA GLU A 1035 -8.39 0.04 -28.67
C GLU A 1035 -7.60 -1.19 -28.18
N VAL A 1036 -7.16 -1.23 -26.91
CA VAL A 1036 -6.43 -2.40 -26.38
C VAL A 1036 -7.38 -3.60 -26.19
N LEU A 1037 -8.62 -3.36 -25.76
CA LEU A 1037 -9.64 -4.40 -25.64
C LEU A 1037 -9.99 -5.00 -27.00
N ALA A 1038 -10.21 -4.16 -28.01
CA ALA A 1038 -10.54 -4.61 -29.37
C ALA A 1038 -9.40 -5.42 -30.01
N ARG A 1039 -8.14 -4.98 -29.84
CA ARG A 1039 -6.97 -5.70 -30.39
C ARG A 1039 -6.82 -7.09 -29.78
N ARG A 1040 -6.90 -7.21 -28.45
CA ARG A 1040 -6.82 -8.50 -27.75
C ARG A 1040 -7.98 -9.43 -28.06
N ALA A 1041 -9.18 -8.90 -28.32
CA ALA A 1041 -10.31 -9.69 -28.78
C ALA A 1041 -10.13 -10.23 -30.22
N SER A 1042 -9.43 -9.49 -31.08
CA SER A 1042 -9.15 -9.90 -32.47
C SER A 1042 -7.98 -10.89 -32.61
N ASP A 1043 -7.10 -10.98 -31.61
CA ASP A 1043 -5.92 -11.86 -31.58
C ASP A 1043 -6.25 -13.34 -31.29
N THR A 1044 -7.51 -13.78 -31.46
CA THR A 1044 -7.90 -15.20 -31.40
C THR A 1044 -7.36 -16.00 -32.61
N HIS A 1045 -6.06 -16.24 -32.65
CA HIS A 1045 -5.40 -17.35 -33.33
C HIS A 1045 -4.46 -18.04 -32.32
N PRO A 1046 -4.27 -19.37 -32.41
CA PRO A 1046 -4.09 -20.26 -31.27
C PRO A 1046 -2.88 -19.88 -30.41
N ALA A 1047 -3.06 -20.01 -29.09
CA ALA A 1047 -2.05 -20.05 -28.03
C ALA A 1047 -0.63 -19.65 -28.46
N ARG A 1048 -0.11 -18.55 -27.88
CA ARG A 1048 1.34 -18.37 -27.74
C ARG A 1048 1.93 -19.71 -27.29
N PRO A 1049 2.92 -20.26 -28.01
CA PRO A 1049 3.26 -21.67 -27.94
C PRO A 1049 3.49 -22.10 -26.49
N GLN A 1050 2.65 -23.00 -25.99
CA GLN A 1050 2.93 -23.73 -24.77
C GLN A 1050 4.32 -24.35 -24.92
N ALA A 1051 5.18 -24.09 -23.94
CA ALA A 1051 6.51 -24.66 -23.85
C ALA A 1051 6.44 -26.16 -24.15
N LEU A 1052 7.23 -26.58 -25.15
CA LEU A 1052 7.37 -27.95 -25.61
C LEU A 1052 7.56 -28.87 -24.39
N ALA A 1053 6.62 -29.80 -24.21
CA ALA A 1053 6.86 -30.99 -23.43
C ALA A 1053 8.09 -31.71 -24.00
N HIS A 1054 9.09 -31.90 -23.16
CA HIS A 1054 10.22 -32.77 -23.43
C HIS A 1054 9.71 -34.20 -23.68
N GLU A 1055 9.60 -34.58 -24.95
CA GLU A 1055 9.68 -35.99 -25.36
C GLU A 1055 11.04 -36.22 -26.03
N GLY A 1056 11.76 -37.20 -25.51
CA GLY A 1056 13.18 -37.39 -25.74
C GLY A 1056 13.57 -37.94 -27.11
N THR A 1057 14.80 -37.63 -27.52
CA THR A 1057 15.86 -38.59 -27.84
C THR A 1057 17.19 -37.87 -28.01
#